data_AF-A0A954CZA6-F1
#
_entry.id   AF-A0A954CZA6-F1
#
_cell.length_a   1.000
_cell.length_b   1.000
_cell.length_c   1.000
_cell.angle_alpha   90.00
_cell.angle_beta   90.00
_cell.angle_gamma   90.00
#
_symmetry.space_group_name_H-M   'P 1'
#
loop_
_entity.id
_entity.type
_entity.pdbx_description
1 polymer ?
#
loop_
_entity_poly.entity_id
_entity_poly.type
_entity_poly.pdbx_seq_one_letter_code
_entity_poly.pdbx_strand_id
1 'polypeptide(L)'
;MRVLALALCALIAPGCHSNRGTSTPEAVPSVSVLMLDAAAMVRPGTFTVDPDLARTAASKVRLGAVADGVSRLVLRATTSGVGTVSFGFVTAGTDDELGTLEIPGAGGQVATSTGPGGAHAVACVYRAPIDFVRASMRAADQLAEERDLVVAVRYTPAAGTAAVAAEVRIRLRRPPVVLCHGLNSSAKTWDGPFARWNDTIAGPPDPRVFTHALDYQSTNTASFGRNMDAVKRGIDAALARARAVGFAAVQVDWVGHSMGGVLPRFYYRAGIDRTYGQQWRREDNFGAGDLHKLILLNSPQWGSPWGNALAPLLPNALVTAALSLLGFTDLGALRDLATGSDALRTIGRTPIPAFVLMSVGSERKLQSASSVLDIAQLFDPGRWRTLLEVIGTFTSAQASTIYGPARHDLAVLEDSQTAGLPALNRTVYDGFDDYNHLRVTQNSEYFTRVTELLDTPVLEFAAELPEPQVSIASLRGPEARQLRPGALALSVRGVASAVRPGQRLAVEVRCAAGCSPSRVLIVATGGVSQWLRPPFHTELRVPQTVAGQFTVLAFAPLGDREVAAADPWIAPVRIVEPLVSLRAEAEHITLRGSWDRARLHVVGVFAGGIERDLTGPATGTVLTLEPEGIAAIEGEEIRGLSTGTAWLTAAHGTHTVRVRIDVRATD
;
A
#
# COMPACT_ATOMS: atom_id res chain seq x y z
N MET A 1 77.28 37.11 -0.85
CA MET A 1 76.37 38.04 -0.15
C MET A 1 75.96 37.35 1.15
N ARG A 2 76.68 37.59 2.27
CA ARG A 2 76.49 38.72 3.22
C ARG A 2 75.09 38.62 3.85
N VAL A 3 74.86 38.40 5.16
CA VAL A 3 75.56 38.77 6.42
C VAL A 3 75.02 37.81 7.51
N LEU A 4 75.84 37.03 8.23
CA LEU A 4 76.44 37.28 9.57
C LEU A 4 75.40 37.37 10.72
N ALA A 5 75.61 36.92 11.95
CA ALA A 5 76.55 36.01 12.63
C ALA A 5 76.30 36.14 14.16
N LEU A 6 77.01 35.30 14.92
CA LEU A 6 77.34 35.34 16.36
C LEU A 6 76.31 34.72 17.34
N ALA A 7 76.60 33.58 17.99
CA ALA A 7 77.69 33.20 18.94
C ALA A 7 77.17 33.32 20.40
N LEU A 8 77.52 32.51 21.40
CA LEU A 8 78.72 31.72 21.70
C LEU A 8 78.42 30.74 22.89
N CYS A 9 79.12 29.60 22.95
CA CYS A 9 79.65 28.79 24.09
C CYS A 9 78.97 28.74 25.49
N ALA A 10 79.17 27.76 26.39
CA ALA A 10 79.65 26.37 26.45
C ALA A 10 79.67 25.96 27.96
N LEU A 11 79.53 24.66 28.26
CA LEU A 11 80.07 23.90 29.42
C LEU A 11 79.64 24.21 30.88
N ILE A 12 79.11 23.20 31.59
CA ILE A 12 79.64 22.52 32.82
C ILE A 12 78.54 21.59 33.42
N ALA A 13 78.97 20.45 33.97
CA ALA A 13 78.19 19.28 34.42
C ALA A 13 77.55 19.42 35.85
N PRO A 14 77.28 18.33 36.61
CA PRO A 14 75.97 17.69 36.79
C PRO A 14 75.40 17.80 38.23
N GLY A 15 74.10 17.56 38.40
CA GLY A 15 73.55 17.00 39.65
C GLY A 15 72.43 17.76 40.36
N CYS A 16 71.46 16.95 40.83
CA CYS A 16 70.49 17.16 41.92
C CYS A 16 69.15 17.89 41.68
N HIS A 17 68.11 17.12 42.06
CA HIS A 17 66.80 17.51 42.58
C HIS A 17 65.66 17.82 41.59
N SER A 18 64.82 16.82 41.35
CA SER A 18 63.58 16.58 42.11
C SER A 18 62.51 15.98 41.21
N ASN A 19 61.84 14.94 41.72
CA ASN A 19 60.60 14.41 41.21
C ASN A 19 59.57 15.56 41.07
N ARG A 20 59.42 16.12 39.87
CA ARG A 20 58.14 16.69 39.46
C ARG A 20 57.42 15.61 38.69
N GLY A 21 56.58 14.87 39.40
CA GLY A 21 55.53 14.10 38.77
C GLY A 21 54.77 15.05 37.85
N THR A 22 54.89 14.82 36.56
CA THR A 22 53.98 15.38 35.57
C THR A 22 52.63 14.73 35.83
N SER A 23 51.84 15.30 36.73
CA SER A 23 50.40 15.06 36.75
C SER A 23 49.91 15.52 35.38
N THR A 24 49.66 14.56 34.49
CA THR A 24 48.81 14.78 33.33
C THR A 24 47.57 15.51 33.83
N PRO A 25 47.15 16.64 33.22
CA PRO A 25 45.97 17.37 33.67
C PRO A 25 44.82 16.37 33.77
N GLU A 26 44.24 16.27 34.96
CA GLU A 26 43.14 15.37 35.26
C GLU A 26 42.03 15.66 34.26
N ALA A 27 41.69 14.68 33.41
CA ALA A 27 40.77 14.89 32.31
C ALA A 27 39.41 15.32 32.87
N VAL A 28 38.92 16.48 32.43
CA VAL A 28 37.62 17.01 32.87
C VAL A 28 36.54 15.96 32.59
N PRO A 29 35.75 15.54 33.60
CA PRO A 29 34.64 14.63 33.39
C PRO A 29 33.71 15.12 32.29
N SER A 30 33.39 14.27 31.31
CA SER A 30 32.46 14.62 30.24
C SER A 30 31.61 13.42 29.84
N VAL A 31 30.41 13.69 29.35
CA VAL A 31 29.49 12.71 28.79
C VAL A 31 28.85 13.29 27.52
N SER A 32 28.81 12.49 26.46
CA SER A 32 28.14 12.82 25.20
C SER A 32 27.21 11.68 24.81
N VAL A 33 26.09 11.99 24.15
CA VAL A 33 25.04 11.01 23.85
C VAL A 33 24.72 11.04 22.36
N LEU A 34 24.63 9.86 21.74
CA LEU A 34 24.14 9.68 20.39
C LEU A 34 22.88 8.81 20.39
N MET A 35 21.92 9.15 19.53
CA MET A 35 20.73 8.35 19.28
C MET A 35 20.94 7.54 18.00
N LEU A 36 20.99 6.23 18.11
CA LEU A 36 21.24 5.32 16.99
C LEU A 36 19.99 4.50 16.68
N ASP A 37 19.80 4.14 15.41
CA ASP A 37 18.78 3.18 15.01
C ASP A 37 19.04 1.80 15.63
N ALA A 38 18.03 1.24 16.31
CA ALA A 38 18.15 -0.01 17.04
C ALA A 38 17.96 -1.27 16.17
N ALA A 39 17.46 -1.14 14.93
CA ALA A 39 17.05 -2.29 14.11
C ALA A 39 18.18 -3.31 13.86
N ALA A 40 19.44 -2.87 13.85
CA ALA A 40 20.60 -3.74 13.67
C ALA A 40 21.31 -4.13 14.99
N MET A 41 20.85 -3.62 16.14
CA MET A 41 21.56 -3.68 17.42
C MET A 41 20.81 -4.42 18.53
N VAL A 42 19.49 -4.60 18.36
CA VAL A 42 18.62 -5.19 19.38
C VAL A 42 17.93 -6.41 18.77
N ARG A 43 18.12 -7.58 19.38
CA ARG A 43 17.49 -8.82 18.90
C ARG A 43 16.01 -8.88 19.30
N PRO A 44 15.14 -9.53 18.51
CA PRO A 44 13.75 -9.78 18.88
C PRO A 44 13.60 -10.37 20.28
N GLY A 45 12.62 -9.88 21.03
CA GLY A 45 12.31 -10.39 22.37
C GLY A 45 13.37 -10.11 23.45
N THR A 46 14.45 -9.40 23.13
CA THR A 46 15.47 -8.99 24.11
C THR A 46 15.67 -7.49 24.08
N PHE A 47 16.07 -6.94 25.22
CA PHE A 47 16.49 -5.54 25.37
C PHE A 47 18.01 -5.43 25.56
N THR A 48 18.71 -6.52 25.31
CA THR A 48 20.16 -6.59 25.42
C THR A 48 20.77 -5.99 24.17
N VAL A 49 21.35 -4.81 24.33
CA VAL A 49 22.18 -4.17 23.31
C VAL A 49 23.44 -5.02 23.15
N ASP A 50 23.76 -5.42 21.92
CA ASP A 50 25.07 -6.01 21.63
C ASP A 50 26.15 -4.94 21.93
N PRO A 51 27.00 -5.14 22.96
CA PRO A 51 27.95 -4.12 23.41
C PRO A 51 29.01 -3.82 22.36
N ASP A 52 29.34 -4.77 21.50
CA ASP A 52 30.31 -4.58 20.41
C ASP A 52 29.68 -3.78 19.28
N LEU A 53 28.45 -4.13 18.85
CA LEU A 53 27.74 -3.40 17.80
C LEU A 53 27.40 -1.96 18.24
N ALA A 54 26.93 -1.75 19.46
CA ALA A 54 26.69 -0.40 19.98
C ALA A 54 27.97 0.44 20.04
N ARG A 55 29.15 -0.19 20.15
CA ARG A 55 30.44 0.52 20.14
C ARG A 55 30.96 0.80 18.72
N THR A 56 30.81 -0.13 17.77
CA THR A 56 31.52 -0.08 16.48
C THR A 56 30.64 0.15 15.27
N ALA A 57 29.31 -0.05 15.35
CA ALA A 57 28.48 -0.04 14.16
C ALA A 57 28.33 1.37 13.57
N ALA A 58 28.45 1.45 12.25
CA ALA A 58 28.05 2.59 11.43
C ALA A 58 26.50 2.73 11.36
N SER A 59 25.82 2.62 12.52
CA SER A 59 24.36 2.78 12.59
C SER A 59 23.99 4.25 12.34
N LYS A 60 22.86 4.45 11.66
CA LYS A 60 22.39 5.78 11.31
C LYS A 60 21.98 6.53 12.58
N VAL A 61 22.53 7.73 12.76
CA VAL A 61 22.07 8.66 13.80
C VAL A 61 20.63 9.06 13.50
N ARG A 62 19.80 9.08 14.53
CA ARG A 62 18.38 9.46 14.46
C ARG A 62 18.12 10.71 15.28
N LEU A 63 17.05 11.43 14.93
CA LEU A 63 16.50 12.56 15.69
C LEU A 63 15.44 12.09 16.71
N GLY A 64 14.88 10.90 16.50
CA GLY A 64 13.65 10.50 17.15
C GLY A 64 13.13 9.14 16.70
N ALA A 65 11.92 8.81 17.15
CA ALA A 65 11.20 7.59 16.79
C ALA A 65 9.73 7.88 16.50
N VAL A 66 9.05 7.00 15.76
CA VAL A 66 7.59 7.06 15.62
C VAL A 66 6.93 6.35 16.81
N ALA A 67 5.80 6.86 17.27
CA ALA A 67 5.03 6.30 18.38
C ALA A 67 4.09 5.19 17.88
N ASP A 68 4.69 4.00 17.67
CA ASP A 68 4.01 2.76 17.27
C ASP A 68 4.17 1.65 18.33
N GLY A 69 4.76 1.97 19.50
CA GLY A 69 5.03 1.00 20.55
C GLY A 69 6.10 -0.04 20.18
N VAL A 70 6.81 0.10 19.07
CA VAL A 70 7.79 -0.91 18.61
C VAL A 70 9.12 -0.28 18.26
N SER A 71 9.10 0.91 17.68
CA SER A 71 10.26 1.67 17.25
C SER A 71 11.19 1.95 18.43
N ARG A 72 12.49 1.71 18.18
CA ARG A 72 13.52 1.75 19.21
C ARG A 72 14.70 2.60 18.79
N LEU A 73 15.30 3.24 19.79
CA LEU A 73 16.58 3.94 19.67
C LEU A 73 17.57 3.35 20.67
N VAL A 74 18.84 3.29 20.28
CA VAL A 74 19.93 3.03 21.21
C VAL A 74 20.53 4.38 21.62
N LEU A 75 20.40 4.73 22.90
CA LEU A 75 21.02 5.91 23.51
C LEU A 75 22.43 5.53 23.96
N ARG A 76 23.44 5.85 23.15
CA ARG A 76 24.83 5.56 23.46
C ARG A 76 25.48 6.75 24.14
N ALA A 77 25.83 6.59 25.42
CA ALA A 77 26.59 7.58 26.17
C ALA A 77 28.09 7.23 26.13
N THR A 78 28.92 8.19 25.72
CA THR A 78 30.39 8.08 25.73
C THR A 78 30.94 9.02 26.80
N THR A 79 31.80 8.50 27.68
CA THR A 79 32.34 9.21 28.85
C THR A 79 33.86 9.37 28.75
N SER A 80 34.39 10.38 29.44
CA SER A 80 35.85 10.63 29.47
C SER A 80 36.66 9.62 30.31
N GLY A 81 36.00 8.74 31.07
CA GLY A 81 36.66 7.81 31.98
C GLY A 81 35.72 6.69 32.47
N VAL A 82 36.25 5.84 33.33
CA VAL A 82 35.49 4.80 34.04
C VAL A 82 34.57 5.41 35.11
N GLY A 83 33.36 4.88 35.23
CA GLY A 83 32.39 5.27 36.26
C GLY A 83 31.04 4.60 36.05
N THR A 84 29.98 5.23 36.54
CA THR A 84 28.59 4.79 36.33
C THR A 84 27.79 5.84 35.57
N VAL A 85 26.82 5.37 34.77
CA VAL A 85 25.90 6.23 34.05
C VAL A 85 24.45 5.82 34.37
N SER A 86 23.59 6.81 34.59
CA SER A 86 22.15 6.64 34.73
C SER A 86 21.39 7.38 33.63
N PHE A 87 20.27 6.80 33.19
CA PHE A 87 19.33 7.41 32.25
C PHE A 87 18.00 7.66 32.96
N GLY A 88 17.33 8.77 32.66
CA GLY A 88 15.98 9.01 33.17
C GLY A 88 15.27 10.13 32.44
N PHE A 89 13.95 10.03 32.30
CA PHE A 89 13.15 11.09 31.72
C PHE A 89 13.16 12.34 32.62
N VAL A 90 13.39 13.49 32.00
CA VAL A 90 13.15 14.82 32.60
C VAL A 90 11.72 15.25 32.32
N THR A 91 11.20 14.90 31.15
CA THR A 91 9.81 15.14 30.77
C THR A 91 8.88 14.35 31.71
N ALA A 92 7.87 15.03 32.26
CA ALA A 92 6.85 14.39 33.07
C ALA A 92 5.84 13.62 32.21
N GLY A 93 5.43 12.45 32.67
CA GLY A 93 4.47 11.57 32.01
C GLY A 93 4.58 10.14 32.51
N THR A 94 3.68 9.27 32.06
CA THR A 94 3.75 7.82 32.32
C THR A 94 4.54 7.09 31.23
N ASP A 95 4.89 5.83 31.46
CA ASP A 95 5.54 4.99 30.44
C ASP A 95 4.68 4.85 29.16
N ASP A 96 3.35 4.82 29.30
CA ASP A 96 2.44 4.80 28.15
C ASP A 96 2.52 6.08 27.31
N GLU A 97 2.83 7.22 27.95
CA GLU A 97 2.94 8.53 27.30
C GLU A 97 4.35 8.84 26.78
N LEU A 98 5.38 8.35 27.46
CA LEU A 98 6.78 8.68 27.17
C LEU A 98 7.50 7.56 26.41
N GLY A 99 7.01 6.33 26.50
CA GLY A 99 7.77 5.12 26.15
C GLY A 99 8.58 4.61 27.34
N THR A 100 9.46 3.64 27.09
CA THR A 100 10.27 3.01 28.14
C THR A 100 11.77 3.20 27.89
N LEU A 101 12.53 3.31 28.97
CA LEU A 101 14.00 3.24 28.97
C LEU A 101 14.44 1.92 29.59
N GLU A 102 15.06 1.07 28.80
CA GLU A 102 15.61 -0.20 29.23
C GLU A 102 17.10 -0.06 29.47
N ILE A 103 17.45 -0.01 30.74
CA ILE A 103 18.80 0.23 31.22
C ILE A 103 19.44 -1.12 31.60
N PRO A 104 20.58 -1.52 31.01
CA PRO A 104 21.24 -2.77 31.34
C PRO A 104 21.80 -2.77 32.78
N GLY A 105 21.20 -3.51 33.72
CA GLY A 105 21.72 -3.69 35.08
C GLY A 105 20.70 -3.41 36.19
N ALA A 106 20.93 -3.97 37.38
CA ALA A 106 20.06 -3.77 38.53
C ALA A 106 20.28 -2.39 39.16
N GLY A 107 19.21 -1.60 39.34
CA GLY A 107 19.24 -0.34 40.10
C GLY A 107 19.37 0.96 39.30
N GLY A 108 19.18 0.96 37.98
CA GLY A 108 19.09 2.19 37.17
C GLY A 108 20.42 2.90 36.91
N GLN A 109 21.54 2.29 37.27
CA GLN A 109 22.89 2.72 36.94
C GLN A 109 23.67 1.58 36.28
N VAL A 110 24.53 1.93 35.32
CA VAL A 110 25.34 0.96 34.58
C VAL A 110 26.79 1.37 34.61
N ALA A 111 27.68 0.43 34.92
CA ALA A 111 29.11 0.68 34.84
C ALA A 111 29.54 0.89 33.39
N THR A 112 30.37 1.89 33.15
CA THR A 112 30.98 2.13 31.84
C THR A 112 31.88 0.96 31.46
N SER A 113 31.79 0.47 30.24
CA SER A 113 32.71 -0.54 29.70
C SER A 113 33.82 0.13 28.89
N THR A 114 35.06 -0.37 28.99
CA THR A 114 36.18 0.10 28.17
C THR A 114 36.16 -0.61 26.82
N GLY A 115 36.08 0.16 25.73
CA GLY A 115 36.09 -0.31 24.34
C GLY A 115 37.46 -0.28 23.68
N PRO A 116 37.54 -0.74 22.41
CA PRO A 116 38.76 -0.64 21.60
C PRO A 116 39.24 0.81 21.50
N GLY A 117 40.53 1.06 21.72
CA GLY A 117 41.10 2.41 21.75
C GLY A 117 40.92 3.17 23.07
N GLY A 118 40.40 2.54 24.12
CA GLY A 118 40.30 3.13 25.47
C GLY A 118 39.06 4.00 25.71
N ALA A 119 38.10 4.06 24.78
CA ALA A 119 36.87 4.82 24.96
C ALA A 119 35.93 4.13 25.97
N HIS A 120 35.28 4.91 26.83
CA HIS A 120 34.33 4.40 27.83
C HIS A 120 32.90 4.68 27.38
N ALA A 121 32.06 3.65 27.31
CA ALA A 121 30.69 3.80 26.83
C ALA A 121 29.69 2.87 27.52
N VAL A 122 28.43 3.30 27.48
CA VAL A 122 27.24 2.55 27.88
C VAL A 122 26.12 2.81 26.87
N ALA A 123 25.18 1.87 26.75
CA ALA A 123 23.97 2.05 25.97
C ALA A 123 22.71 1.76 26.81
N CYS A 124 21.63 2.47 26.49
CA CYS A 124 20.26 2.22 26.95
C CYS A 124 19.36 2.08 25.71
N VAL A 125 18.32 1.25 25.77
CA VAL A 125 17.31 1.17 24.71
C VAL A 125 16.12 2.03 25.09
N TYR A 126 15.78 2.97 24.23
CA TYR A 126 14.51 3.67 24.30
C TYR A 126 13.52 2.97 23.37
N ARG A 127 12.33 2.63 23.88
CA ARG A 127 11.20 2.16 23.08
C ARG A 127 10.12 3.24 23.07
N ALA A 128 9.67 3.62 21.88
CA ALA A 128 8.65 4.63 21.70
C ALA A 128 7.30 4.22 22.33
N PRO A 129 6.47 5.18 22.78
CA PRO A 129 5.13 4.90 23.28
C PRO A 129 4.24 4.31 22.17
N ILE A 130 3.17 3.63 22.58
CA ILE A 130 2.21 3.02 21.65
C ILE A 130 1.40 4.08 20.90
N ASP A 131 1.08 5.20 21.54
CA ASP A 131 0.30 6.27 20.93
C ASP A 131 1.08 7.59 20.92
N PHE A 132 0.95 8.33 19.81
CA PHE A 132 1.52 9.67 19.70
C PHE A 132 0.78 10.66 20.61
N VAL A 133 -0.55 10.67 20.55
CA VAL A 133 -1.42 11.60 21.27
C VAL A 133 -1.62 11.13 22.69
N ARG A 134 -1.10 11.87 23.67
CA ARG A 134 -1.26 11.54 25.08
C ARG A 134 -2.66 11.90 25.56
N ALA A 135 -3.24 11.06 26.41
CA ALA A 135 -4.53 11.33 27.03
C ALA A 135 -4.51 12.64 27.83
N SER A 136 -3.42 12.89 28.57
CA SER A 136 -3.26 14.11 29.38
C SER A 136 -3.08 15.40 28.56
N MET A 137 -2.62 15.30 27.30
CA MET A 137 -2.24 16.45 26.46
C MET A 137 -2.92 16.44 25.09
N ARG A 138 -4.09 15.78 24.97
CA ARG A 138 -4.76 15.51 23.70
C ARG A 138 -4.90 16.74 22.79
N ALA A 139 -5.38 17.86 23.32
CA ALA A 139 -5.60 19.08 22.55
C ALA A 139 -4.30 19.65 21.93
N ALA A 140 -3.15 19.49 22.61
CA ALA A 140 -1.87 19.94 22.10
C ALA A 140 -1.30 18.94 21.08
N ASP A 141 -1.30 17.64 21.42
CA ASP A 141 -0.67 16.62 20.60
C ASP A 141 -1.44 16.37 19.27
N GLN A 142 -2.76 16.53 19.24
CA GLN A 142 -3.56 16.35 18.00
C GLN A 142 -3.18 17.33 16.87
N LEU A 143 -2.73 18.53 17.22
CA LEU A 143 -2.31 19.56 16.26
C LEU A 143 -0.79 19.53 16.00
N ALA A 144 -0.03 18.90 16.88
CA ALA A 144 1.43 18.86 16.79
C ALA A 144 1.90 17.94 15.66
N GLU A 145 2.90 18.38 14.90
CA GLU A 145 3.64 17.53 13.96
C GLU A 145 4.59 16.58 14.70
N GLU A 146 5.29 17.13 15.69
CA GLU A 146 6.28 16.46 16.54
C GLU A 146 6.01 16.79 18.00
N ARG A 147 6.40 15.87 18.90
CA ARG A 147 6.55 16.21 20.32
C ARG A 147 7.92 15.80 20.83
N ASP A 148 8.50 16.67 21.65
CA ASP A 148 9.80 16.44 22.26
C ASP A 148 9.65 15.74 23.61
N LEU A 149 10.58 14.85 23.90
CA LEU A 149 10.85 14.36 25.25
C LEU A 149 12.34 14.49 25.55
N VAL A 150 12.67 14.69 26.81
CA VAL A 150 14.04 14.93 27.28
C VAL A 150 14.44 13.81 28.21
N VAL A 151 15.59 13.19 27.91
CA VAL A 151 16.24 12.19 28.77
C VAL A 151 17.52 12.81 29.32
N ALA A 152 17.64 12.82 30.65
CA ALA A 152 18.88 13.15 31.34
C ALA A 152 19.79 11.91 31.37
N VAL A 153 21.05 12.12 31.01
CA VAL A 153 22.12 11.14 31.11
C VAL A 153 23.16 11.67 32.08
N ARG A 154 23.29 11.03 33.23
CA ARG A 154 24.20 11.46 34.30
C ARG A 154 25.35 10.48 34.43
N TYR A 155 26.58 10.98 34.33
CA TYR A 155 27.82 10.24 34.48
C TYR A 155 28.48 10.60 35.81
N THR A 156 28.77 9.59 36.63
CA THR A 156 29.50 9.70 37.89
C THR A 156 30.85 8.99 37.75
N PRO A 157 31.97 9.72 37.67
CA PRO A 157 33.29 9.11 37.55
C PRO A 157 33.67 8.29 38.80
N ALA A 158 34.39 7.18 38.61
CA ALA A 158 34.81 6.33 39.72
C ALA A 158 35.80 7.03 40.69
N ALA A 159 36.52 8.06 40.22
CA ALA A 159 37.50 8.81 40.99
C ALA A 159 36.89 9.79 42.03
N GLY A 160 35.57 9.80 42.22
CA GLY A 160 34.91 10.63 43.25
C GLY A 160 34.70 12.10 42.89
N THR A 161 34.94 12.49 41.64
CA THR A 161 34.64 13.83 41.11
C THR A 161 33.13 14.06 40.93
N ALA A 162 32.71 15.33 40.84
CA ALA A 162 31.31 15.69 40.63
C ALA A 162 30.71 15.03 39.38
N ALA A 163 29.46 14.59 39.48
CA ALA A 163 28.72 14.00 38.36
C ALA A 163 28.46 15.06 37.27
N VAL A 164 28.54 14.64 36.00
CA VAL A 164 28.25 15.49 34.84
C VAL A 164 27.02 14.96 34.13
N ALA A 165 26.16 15.87 33.67
CA ALA A 165 24.92 15.53 32.98
C ALA A 165 24.92 16.04 31.54
N ALA A 166 24.32 15.27 30.65
CA ALA A 166 23.88 15.70 29.34
C ALA A 166 22.38 15.47 29.22
N GLU A 167 21.71 16.30 28.43
CA GLU A 167 20.32 16.10 28.05
C GLU A 167 20.25 15.72 26.58
N VAL A 168 19.51 14.66 26.28
CA VAL A 168 19.19 14.28 24.92
C VAL A 168 17.70 14.49 24.67
N ARG A 169 17.39 15.16 23.56
CA ARG A 169 16.03 15.40 23.12
C ARG A 169 15.66 14.34 22.08
N ILE A 170 14.67 13.53 22.39
CA ILE A 170 14.09 12.56 21.47
C ILE A 170 12.82 13.18 20.89
N ARG A 171 12.72 13.23 19.56
CA ARG A 171 11.50 13.69 18.88
C ARG A 171 10.59 12.51 18.61
N LEU A 172 9.30 12.67 18.85
CA LEU A 172 8.29 11.68 18.50
C LEU A 172 7.46 12.16 17.31
N ARG A 173 7.05 11.21 16.48
CA ARG A 173 6.12 11.38 15.34
C ARG A 173 5.01 10.34 15.40
N ARG A 174 3.92 10.58 14.69
CA ARG A 174 2.92 9.55 14.39
C ARG A 174 3.52 8.42 13.54
N PRO A 175 2.99 7.19 13.64
CA PRO A 175 3.26 6.15 12.65
C PRO A 175 2.97 6.67 11.23
N PRO A 176 3.77 6.27 10.22
CA PRO A 176 3.45 6.54 8.83
C PRO A 176 2.13 5.87 8.43
N VAL A 177 1.43 6.45 7.46
CA VAL A 177 0.14 5.97 6.96
C VAL A 177 0.28 5.45 5.54
N VAL A 178 -0.26 4.26 5.28
CA VAL A 178 -0.45 3.73 3.92
C VAL A 178 -1.91 3.87 3.52
N LEU A 179 -2.18 4.52 2.39
CA LEU A 179 -3.50 4.54 1.76
C LEU A 179 -3.54 3.50 0.64
N CYS A 180 -4.43 2.52 0.72
CA CYS A 180 -4.53 1.44 -0.27
C CYS A 180 -5.89 1.44 -0.97
N HIS A 181 -5.89 1.65 -2.29
CA HIS A 181 -7.10 1.62 -3.11
C HIS A 181 -7.67 0.20 -3.29
N GLY A 182 -8.85 0.09 -3.90
CA GLY A 182 -9.54 -1.17 -4.16
C GLY A 182 -9.34 -1.77 -5.56
N LEU A 183 -10.19 -2.76 -5.88
CA LEU A 183 -10.27 -3.48 -7.15
C LEU A 183 -10.50 -2.53 -8.34
N ASN A 184 -9.79 -2.74 -9.46
CA ASN A 184 -9.89 -1.96 -10.69
C ASN A 184 -9.88 -0.43 -10.46
N SER A 185 -9.05 0.01 -9.51
CA SER A 185 -8.84 1.41 -9.12
C SER A 185 -7.34 1.77 -9.13
N SER A 186 -6.97 2.95 -8.67
CA SER A 186 -5.57 3.41 -8.54
C SER A 186 -5.43 4.34 -7.34
N ALA A 187 -4.21 4.80 -7.06
CA ALA A 187 -3.96 5.81 -6.03
C ALA A 187 -4.79 7.10 -6.23
N LYS A 188 -5.20 7.41 -7.47
CA LYS A 188 -6.05 8.58 -7.79
C LYS A 188 -7.41 8.59 -7.09
N THR A 189 -7.86 7.45 -6.54
CA THR A 189 -9.08 7.40 -5.73
C THR A 189 -9.00 8.30 -4.50
N TRP A 190 -7.80 8.68 -4.07
CA TRP A 190 -7.52 9.53 -2.91
C TRP A 190 -7.39 11.02 -3.26
N ASP A 191 -7.62 11.44 -4.51
CA ASP A 191 -7.44 12.83 -4.98
C ASP A 191 -8.50 13.83 -4.46
N GLY A 192 -9.48 13.34 -3.71
CA GLY A 192 -10.53 14.14 -3.09
C GLY A 192 -10.12 14.71 -1.73
N PRO A 193 -10.96 14.55 -0.68
CA PRO A 193 -10.64 15.00 0.68
C PRO A 193 -9.30 14.47 1.21
N PHE A 194 -8.87 13.30 0.75
CA PHE A 194 -7.60 12.67 1.11
C PHE A 194 -6.38 13.21 0.33
N ALA A 195 -6.52 14.19 -0.58
CA ALA A 195 -5.45 14.65 -1.46
C ALA A 195 -4.19 15.10 -0.70
N ARG A 196 -4.35 15.70 0.48
CA ARG A 196 -3.22 16.12 1.34
C ARG A 196 -2.39 14.95 1.90
N TRP A 197 -2.89 13.73 1.75
CA TRP A 197 -2.25 12.47 2.12
C TRP A 197 -1.95 11.60 0.89
N ASN A 198 -2.27 12.08 -0.32
CA ASN A 198 -1.85 11.43 -1.55
C ASN A 198 -0.51 12.02 -2.01
N ASP A 199 0.56 11.27 -1.78
CA ASP A 199 1.92 11.67 -2.14
C ASP A 199 2.21 11.65 -3.65
N THR A 200 1.26 11.20 -4.48
CA THR A 200 1.35 11.30 -5.95
C THR A 200 0.87 12.65 -6.49
N ILE A 201 0.27 13.50 -5.67
CA ILE A 201 -0.24 14.81 -6.08
C ILE A 201 0.74 15.91 -5.64
N ALA A 202 0.98 16.88 -6.53
CA ALA A 202 1.70 18.10 -6.17
C ALA A 202 0.83 19.01 -5.29
N GLY A 203 1.13 19.06 -3.99
CA GLY A 203 0.47 19.93 -3.02
C GLY A 203 1.18 19.88 -1.67
N PRO A 204 0.95 20.84 -0.75
CA PRO A 204 1.53 20.77 0.57
C PRO A 204 0.92 19.57 1.33
N PRO A 205 1.72 18.55 1.67
CA PRO A 205 1.21 17.41 2.44
C PRO A 205 0.82 17.87 3.85
N ASP A 206 -0.04 17.10 4.53
CA ASP A 206 -0.26 17.30 5.97
C ASP A 206 1.07 17.04 6.69
N PRO A 207 1.69 18.06 7.31
CA PRO A 207 3.01 17.89 7.90
C PRO A 207 2.99 16.93 9.09
N ARG A 208 1.82 16.66 9.69
CA ARG A 208 1.70 15.81 10.88
C ARG A 208 1.88 14.32 10.61
N VAL A 209 1.76 13.88 9.35
CA VAL A 209 1.70 12.46 8.99
C VAL A 209 2.57 12.17 7.78
N PHE A 210 3.46 11.18 7.88
CA PHE A 210 4.13 10.63 6.71
C PHE A 210 3.15 9.71 5.99
N THR A 211 2.83 10.02 4.74
CA THR A 211 1.83 9.28 3.98
C THR A 211 2.43 8.64 2.74
N HIS A 212 1.84 7.53 2.31
CA HIS A 212 2.11 6.92 1.03
C HIS A 212 0.82 6.32 0.46
N ALA A 213 0.38 6.83 -0.68
CA ALA A 213 -0.70 6.25 -1.45
C ALA A 213 -0.14 5.10 -2.30
N LEU A 214 -0.38 3.87 -1.85
CA LEU A 214 0.04 2.67 -2.56
C LEU A 214 -0.75 2.55 -3.86
N ASP A 215 -0.05 2.66 -4.99
CA ASP A 215 -0.57 2.33 -6.30
C ASP A 215 -0.16 0.91 -6.69
N TYR A 216 -1.15 0.06 -6.95
CA TYR A 216 -0.97 -1.29 -7.46
C TYR A 216 -1.89 -1.55 -8.65
N GLN A 217 -2.24 -0.49 -9.40
CA GLN A 217 -3.14 -0.55 -10.55
C GLN A 217 -2.77 -1.68 -11.53
N SER A 218 -1.48 -1.94 -11.74
CA SER A 218 -0.98 -3.03 -12.60
C SER A 218 -1.45 -4.44 -12.21
N THR A 219 -1.72 -4.68 -10.92
CA THR A 219 -2.15 -6.00 -10.39
C THR A 219 -3.48 -5.95 -9.65
N ASN A 220 -4.18 -4.81 -9.68
CA ASN A 220 -5.40 -4.53 -8.91
C ASN A 220 -6.62 -5.40 -9.23
N THR A 221 -6.53 -6.26 -10.25
CA THR A 221 -7.56 -7.23 -10.65
C THR A 221 -7.08 -8.68 -10.52
N ALA A 222 -5.80 -8.87 -10.19
CA ALA A 222 -5.20 -10.17 -9.92
C ALA A 222 -5.52 -10.70 -8.52
N SER A 223 -5.23 -11.97 -8.27
CA SER A 223 -5.47 -12.62 -6.97
C SER A 223 -4.84 -11.88 -5.81
N PHE A 224 -5.35 -12.09 -4.59
CA PHE A 224 -4.77 -11.51 -3.36
C PHE A 224 -3.30 -11.91 -3.22
N GLY A 225 -2.98 -13.17 -3.51
CA GLY A 225 -1.60 -13.67 -3.49
C GLY A 225 -0.65 -12.83 -4.36
N ARG A 226 -1.07 -12.46 -5.58
CA ARG A 226 -0.25 -11.62 -6.49
C ARG A 226 -0.05 -10.19 -5.97
N ASN A 227 -0.97 -9.69 -5.16
CA ASN A 227 -0.94 -8.34 -4.61
C ASN A 227 -0.17 -8.22 -3.29
N MET A 228 0.39 -9.30 -2.74
CA MET A 228 1.06 -9.26 -1.43
C MET A 228 2.36 -8.46 -1.43
N ASP A 229 3.10 -8.51 -2.52
CA ASP A 229 4.31 -7.69 -2.64
C ASP A 229 3.96 -6.21 -2.74
N ALA A 230 2.79 -5.84 -3.26
CA ALA A 230 2.33 -4.45 -3.24
C ALA A 230 2.11 -3.95 -1.81
N VAL A 231 1.51 -4.78 -0.94
CA VAL A 231 1.36 -4.45 0.50
C VAL A 231 2.71 -4.16 1.13
N LYS A 232 3.69 -5.06 0.93
CA LYS A 232 5.03 -4.88 1.49
C LYS A 232 5.74 -3.64 0.94
N ARG A 233 5.64 -3.37 -0.37
CA ARG A 233 6.18 -2.15 -0.99
C ARG A 233 5.56 -0.90 -0.37
N GLY A 234 4.25 -0.88 -0.17
CA GLY A 234 3.56 0.26 0.44
C GLY A 234 4.04 0.53 1.87
N ILE A 235 4.17 -0.52 2.68
CA ILE A 235 4.74 -0.46 4.04
C ILE A 235 6.16 0.08 3.99
N ASP A 236 7.03 -0.50 3.16
CA ASP A 236 8.44 -0.12 3.08
C ASP A 236 8.63 1.33 2.63
N ALA A 237 7.84 1.78 1.66
CA ALA A 237 7.86 3.16 1.17
C ALA A 237 7.43 4.16 2.26
N ALA A 238 6.37 3.86 3.02
CA ALA A 238 5.92 4.71 4.11
C ALA A 238 6.96 4.79 5.25
N LEU A 239 7.55 3.65 5.64
CA LEU A 239 8.63 3.59 6.64
C LEU A 239 9.89 4.32 6.16
N ALA A 240 10.25 4.18 4.88
CA ALA A 240 11.41 4.85 4.29
C ALA A 240 11.29 6.39 4.37
N ARG A 241 10.08 6.94 4.22
CA ARG A 241 9.84 8.39 4.36
C ARG A 241 10.18 8.91 5.76
N ALA A 242 9.68 8.26 6.82
CA ALA A 242 10.01 8.63 8.19
C ALA A 242 11.52 8.48 8.47
N ARG A 243 12.12 7.39 7.98
CA ARG A 243 13.55 7.11 8.13
C ARG A 243 14.44 8.08 7.37
N ALA A 244 13.99 8.62 6.24
CA ALA A 244 14.73 9.58 5.42
C ALA A 244 14.90 10.92 6.14
N VAL A 245 13.93 11.32 6.96
CA VAL A 245 13.98 12.55 7.77
C VAL A 245 14.48 12.31 9.20
N GLY A 246 15.08 11.14 9.45
CA GLY A 246 15.86 10.88 10.66
C GLY A 246 15.13 10.17 11.79
N PHE A 247 13.95 9.58 11.58
CA PHE A 247 13.23 8.83 12.63
C PHE A 247 13.47 7.32 12.53
N ALA A 248 13.56 6.65 13.68
CA ALA A 248 13.33 5.22 13.75
C ALA A 248 11.84 4.93 13.55
N ALA A 249 11.51 4.00 12.66
CA ALA A 249 10.13 3.64 12.33
C ALA A 249 10.05 2.14 12.03
N VAL A 250 9.06 1.45 12.58
CA VAL A 250 8.91 -0.01 12.42
C VAL A 250 7.54 -0.39 11.86
N GLN A 251 6.47 0.24 12.33
CA GLN A 251 5.12 -0.08 11.89
C GLN A 251 4.42 1.09 11.21
N VAL A 252 3.36 0.78 10.46
CA VAL A 252 2.51 1.76 9.77
C VAL A 252 1.05 1.62 10.21
N ASP A 253 0.30 2.72 10.12
CA ASP A 253 -1.16 2.70 10.13
C ASP A 253 -1.66 2.46 8.69
N TRP A 254 -2.60 1.54 8.52
CA TRP A 254 -3.13 1.17 7.20
C TRP A 254 -4.57 1.63 7.03
N VAL A 255 -4.83 2.40 5.98
CA VAL A 255 -6.17 2.79 5.56
C VAL A 255 -6.48 2.13 4.22
N GLY A 256 -7.38 1.14 4.24
CA GLY A 256 -7.71 0.33 3.07
C GLY A 256 -9.14 0.52 2.62
N HIS A 257 -9.35 0.86 1.35
CA HIS A 257 -10.68 0.87 0.74
C HIS A 257 -10.97 -0.43 0.00
N SER A 258 -12.18 -0.97 0.17
CA SER A 258 -12.64 -2.15 -0.55
C SER A 258 -11.62 -3.31 -0.43
N MET A 259 -11.17 -3.89 -1.53
CA MET A 259 -10.13 -4.92 -1.57
C MET A 259 -8.84 -4.49 -0.83
N GLY A 260 -8.48 -3.21 -0.87
CA GLY A 260 -7.30 -2.67 -0.19
C GLY A 260 -7.33 -2.82 1.34
N GLY A 261 -8.50 -3.02 1.95
CA GLY A 261 -8.63 -3.37 3.37
C GLY A 261 -8.53 -4.88 3.66
N VAL A 262 -8.61 -5.73 2.65
CA VAL A 262 -8.49 -7.20 2.79
C VAL A 262 -7.03 -7.64 2.63
N LEU A 263 -6.30 -7.03 1.69
CA LEU A 263 -4.90 -7.35 1.38
C LEU A 263 -3.95 -7.40 2.60
N PRO A 264 -3.95 -6.46 3.57
CA PRO A 264 -3.04 -6.54 4.72
C PRO A 264 -3.28 -7.77 5.62
N ARG A 265 -4.50 -8.29 5.68
CA ARG A 265 -4.80 -9.53 6.42
C ARG A 265 -4.23 -10.75 5.71
N PHE A 266 -4.33 -10.78 4.38
CA PHE A 266 -3.71 -11.84 3.58
C PHE A 266 -2.19 -11.79 3.69
N TYR A 267 -1.59 -10.58 3.73
CA TYR A 267 -0.16 -10.38 3.93
C TYR A 267 0.29 -10.91 5.29
N TYR A 268 -0.45 -10.58 6.36
CA TYR A 268 -0.23 -11.16 7.68
C TYR A 268 -0.26 -12.70 7.62
N ARG A 269 -1.32 -13.29 7.06
CA ARG A 269 -1.50 -14.76 7.02
C ARG A 269 -0.38 -15.44 6.24
N ALA A 270 -0.09 -14.96 5.03
CA ALA A 270 1.00 -15.41 4.20
C ALA A 270 2.36 -15.34 4.93
N GLY A 271 2.55 -14.32 5.74
CA GLY A 271 3.78 -14.12 6.52
C GLY A 271 3.92 -15.04 7.73
N ILE A 272 2.80 -15.52 8.31
CA ILE A 272 2.79 -16.51 9.39
C ILE A 272 2.99 -17.92 8.85
N ASP A 273 2.29 -18.28 7.77
CA ASP A 273 2.38 -19.62 7.17
C ASP A 273 3.66 -19.82 6.35
N ARG A 274 4.47 -18.77 6.16
CA ARG A 274 5.68 -18.72 5.31
C ARG A 274 5.43 -19.10 3.84
N THR A 275 4.17 -19.25 3.44
CA THR A 275 3.72 -19.73 2.12
C THR A 275 4.21 -18.87 0.95
N TYR A 276 4.71 -17.67 1.22
CA TYR A 276 5.20 -16.76 0.20
C TYR A 276 6.56 -16.17 0.54
N GLY A 277 7.37 -16.75 1.44
CA GLY A 277 8.69 -16.20 1.83
C GLY A 277 8.67 -14.74 2.33
N GLN A 278 7.48 -14.19 2.61
CA GLN A 278 7.30 -12.93 3.33
C GLN A 278 7.44 -13.28 4.81
N GLN A 279 8.30 -12.58 5.54
CA GLN A 279 8.36 -12.74 6.99
C GLN A 279 7.57 -11.59 7.61
N TRP A 280 6.40 -11.89 8.18
CA TRP A 280 5.64 -10.91 8.97
C TRP A 280 6.46 -10.46 10.19
N ARG A 281 7.03 -11.42 10.91
CA ARG A 281 7.92 -11.19 12.06
C ARG A 281 9.37 -11.34 11.63
N ARG A 282 10.18 -10.31 11.87
CA ARG A 282 11.57 -10.20 11.44
C ARG A 282 12.44 -9.63 12.54
N GLU A 283 13.75 -9.78 12.39
CA GLU A 283 14.71 -9.19 13.32
C GLU A 283 14.64 -7.67 13.32
N ASP A 284 14.54 -7.06 12.14
CA ASP A 284 14.51 -5.62 11.93
C ASP A 284 13.19 -4.94 12.35
N ASN A 285 12.11 -5.72 12.59
CA ASN A 285 10.88 -5.26 13.21
C ASN A 285 10.67 -5.84 14.62
N PHE A 286 11.73 -6.37 15.21
CA PHE A 286 11.76 -6.91 16.58
C PHE A 286 10.74 -8.03 16.85
N GLY A 287 10.29 -8.72 15.80
CA GLY A 287 9.27 -9.75 15.86
C GLY A 287 7.85 -9.22 16.08
N ALA A 288 7.61 -7.90 15.97
CA ALA A 288 6.32 -7.30 16.23
C ALA A 288 5.35 -7.35 15.04
N GLY A 289 5.86 -7.43 13.81
CA GLY A 289 5.05 -7.25 12.61
C GLY A 289 5.11 -5.82 12.06
N ASP A 290 4.38 -5.57 10.98
CA ASP A 290 4.52 -4.33 10.19
C ASP A 290 3.38 -3.33 10.35
N LEU A 291 2.28 -3.72 10.99
CA LEU A 291 1.07 -2.89 11.10
C LEU A 291 0.77 -2.55 12.55
N HIS A 292 0.48 -1.27 12.76
CA HIS A 292 0.10 -0.69 14.04
C HIS A 292 -1.43 -0.63 14.19
N LYS A 293 -2.13 -0.04 13.21
CA LYS A 293 -3.60 0.01 13.11
C LYS A 293 -4.10 -0.39 11.73
N LEU A 294 -5.29 -0.98 11.67
CA LEU A 294 -6.09 -1.21 10.46
C LEU A 294 -7.35 -0.35 10.50
N ILE A 295 -7.51 0.53 9.51
CA ILE A 295 -8.71 1.34 9.30
C ILE A 295 -9.32 0.91 7.96
N LEU A 296 -10.50 0.29 8.03
CA LEU A 296 -11.11 -0.40 6.90
C LEU A 296 -12.30 0.40 6.37
N LEU A 297 -12.28 0.77 5.10
CA LEU A 297 -13.35 1.54 4.45
C LEU A 297 -14.12 0.61 3.52
N ASN A 298 -15.37 0.31 3.86
CA ASN A 298 -16.28 -0.54 3.07
C ASN A 298 -15.63 -1.84 2.57
N SER A 299 -14.78 -2.46 3.37
CA SER A 299 -13.95 -3.56 2.90
C SER A 299 -14.69 -4.89 3.00
N PRO A 300 -14.71 -5.73 1.93
CA PRO A 300 -15.41 -7.02 1.92
C PRO A 300 -14.63 -8.09 2.67
N GLN A 301 -14.62 -8.00 4.00
CA GLN A 301 -13.80 -8.89 4.85
C GLN A 301 -14.24 -10.35 4.78
N TRP A 302 -15.50 -10.62 4.40
CA TRP A 302 -16.05 -11.96 4.16
C TRP A 302 -16.47 -12.17 2.69
N GLY A 303 -16.07 -11.24 1.80
CA GLY A 303 -16.37 -11.28 0.38
C GLY A 303 -17.57 -10.43 -0.04
N SER A 304 -17.84 -10.46 -1.33
CA SER A 304 -18.89 -9.70 -2.01
C SER A 304 -19.80 -10.66 -2.78
N PRO A 305 -21.13 -10.47 -2.72
CA PRO A 305 -22.05 -11.24 -3.53
C PRO A 305 -21.82 -11.08 -5.04
N TRP A 306 -21.18 -9.99 -5.48
CA TRP A 306 -20.82 -9.81 -6.89
C TRP A 306 -19.75 -10.79 -7.38
N GLY A 307 -18.83 -11.21 -6.50
CA GLY A 307 -17.87 -12.26 -6.85
C GLY A 307 -18.58 -13.59 -7.14
N ASN A 308 -19.58 -13.95 -6.32
CA ASN A 308 -20.43 -15.13 -6.57
C ASN A 308 -21.31 -14.95 -7.80
N ALA A 309 -21.82 -13.74 -8.04
CA ALA A 309 -22.68 -13.45 -9.18
C ALA A 309 -21.93 -13.56 -10.52
N LEU A 310 -20.66 -13.16 -10.52
CA LEU A 310 -19.81 -13.17 -11.71
C LEU A 310 -19.17 -14.54 -11.97
N ALA A 311 -18.87 -15.32 -10.92
CA ALA A 311 -18.22 -16.63 -11.02
C ALA A 311 -18.79 -17.56 -12.11
N PRO A 312 -20.12 -17.79 -12.25
CA PRO A 312 -20.67 -18.66 -13.28
C PRO A 312 -20.51 -18.10 -14.71
N LEU A 313 -20.22 -16.82 -14.86
CA LEU A 313 -20.06 -16.15 -16.16
C LEU A 313 -18.61 -16.16 -16.65
N LEU A 314 -17.64 -16.33 -15.75
CA LEU A 314 -16.22 -16.28 -16.08
C LEU A 314 -15.73 -17.34 -17.10
N PRO A 315 -16.36 -18.52 -17.23
CA PRO A 315 -16.03 -19.45 -18.32
C PRO A 315 -16.41 -18.92 -19.72
N ASN A 316 -17.24 -17.89 -19.84
CA ASN A 316 -17.68 -17.35 -21.12
C ASN A 316 -16.63 -16.39 -21.71
N ALA A 317 -16.09 -16.74 -22.89
CA ALA A 317 -15.06 -15.96 -23.58
C ALA A 317 -15.49 -14.52 -23.94
N LEU A 318 -16.78 -14.30 -24.22
CA LEU A 318 -17.29 -12.95 -24.52
C LEU A 318 -17.44 -12.10 -23.27
N VAL A 319 -17.83 -12.71 -22.14
CA VAL A 319 -17.85 -12.02 -20.85
C VAL A 319 -16.44 -11.61 -20.48
N THR A 320 -15.48 -12.53 -20.51
CA THR A 320 -14.08 -12.23 -20.20
C THR A 320 -13.49 -11.19 -21.15
N ALA A 321 -13.77 -11.27 -22.46
CA ALA A 321 -13.39 -10.22 -23.40
C ALA A 321 -13.98 -8.86 -23.04
N ALA A 322 -15.27 -8.79 -22.71
CA ALA A 322 -15.91 -7.55 -22.27
C ALA A 322 -15.28 -7.00 -20.99
N LEU A 323 -15.00 -7.84 -19.99
CA LEU A 323 -14.32 -7.46 -18.76
C LEU A 323 -12.92 -6.89 -19.01
N SER A 324 -12.17 -7.47 -19.94
CA SER A 324 -10.85 -6.95 -20.34
C SER A 324 -10.94 -5.56 -20.96
N LEU A 325 -12.00 -5.24 -21.72
CA LEU A 325 -12.24 -3.87 -22.23
C LEU A 325 -12.52 -2.84 -21.13
N LEU A 326 -12.88 -3.31 -19.92
CA LEU A 326 -13.09 -2.51 -18.71
C LEU A 326 -11.86 -2.47 -17.79
N GLY A 327 -10.73 -3.07 -18.20
CA GLY A 327 -9.48 -3.12 -17.43
C GLY A 327 -9.34 -4.31 -16.48
N PHE A 328 -10.30 -5.24 -16.46
CA PHE A 328 -10.14 -6.52 -15.73
C PHE A 328 -9.32 -7.49 -16.59
N THR A 329 -8.00 -7.35 -16.51
CA THR A 329 -7.05 -8.14 -17.32
C THR A 329 -6.62 -9.43 -16.64
N ASP A 330 -6.75 -9.48 -15.30
CA ASP A 330 -6.70 -10.68 -14.48
C ASP A 330 -8.04 -10.77 -13.72
N LEU A 331 -8.55 -11.97 -13.51
CA LEU A 331 -9.85 -12.20 -12.86
C LEU A 331 -9.69 -12.84 -11.47
N GLY A 332 -8.44 -12.98 -11.00
CA GLY A 332 -8.12 -13.55 -9.70
C GLY A 332 -8.77 -12.80 -8.54
N ALA A 333 -8.72 -11.46 -8.53
CA ALA A 333 -9.34 -10.66 -7.46
C ALA A 333 -10.85 -10.91 -7.37
N LEU A 334 -11.53 -10.97 -8.51
CA LEU A 334 -12.98 -11.18 -8.56
C LEU A 334 -13.38 -12.55 -8.00
N ARG A 335 -12.54 -13.58 -8.23
CA ARG A 335 -12.71 -14.92 -7.65
C ARG A 335 -12.42 -14.93 -6.16
N ASP A 336 -11.33 -14.29 -5.75
CA ASP A 336 -10.92 -14.22 -4.34
C ASP A 336 -11.89 -13.39 -3.50
N LEU A 337 -12.53 -12.38 -4.07
CA LEU A 337 -13.56 -11.57 -3.43
C LEU A 337 -14.93 -12.25 -3.36
N ALA A 338 -15.14 -13.39 -4.02
CA ALA A 338 -16.40 -14.12 -3.88
C ALA A 338 -16.59 -14.57 -2.43
N THR A 339 -17.79 -14.38 -1.87
CA THR A 339 -18.10 -14.85 -0.53
C THR A 339 -17.85 -16.34 -0.42
N GLY A 340 -17.06 -16.72 0.59
CA GLY A 340 -16.66 -18.10 0.81
C GLY A 340 -15.65 -18.65 -0.20
N SER A 341 -14.93 -17.79 -0.92
CA SER A 341 -13.75 -18.19 -1.71
C SER A 341 -12.67 -18.84 -0.83
N ASP A 342 -11.80 -19.64 -1.44
CA ASP A 342 -10.68 -20.25 -0.73
C ASP A 342 -9.71 -19.20 -0.15
N ALA A 343 -9.50 -18.09 -0.87
CA ALA A 343 -8.68 -16.98 -0.41
C ALA A 343 -9.21 -16.36 0.89
N LEU A 344 -10.54 -16.17 1.01
CA LEU A 344 -11.15 -15.64 2.22
C LEU A 344 -11.26 -16.68 3.33
N ARG A 345 -11.46 -17.96 3.01
CA ARG A 345 -11.43 -19.03 4.03
C ARG A 345 -10.07 -19.18 4.69
N THR A 346 -9.00 -18.97 3.94
CA THR A 346 -7.62 -19.14 4.42
C THR A 346 -7.08 -17.94 5.20
N ILE A 347 -7.71 -16.76 5.11
CA ILE A 347 -7.20 -15.52 5.72
C ILE A 347 -7.17 -15.57 7.26
N GLY A 348 -8.09 -16.34 7.86
CA GLY A 348 -8.16 -16.59 9.30
C GLY A 348 -8.38 -15.35 10.17
N ARG A 349 -8.17 -15.54 11.48
CA ARG A 349 -8.09 -14.48 12.49
C ARG A 349 -6.84 -13.61 12.27
N THR A 350 -6.99 -12.29 12.40
CA THR A 350 -5.91 -11.32 12.23
C THR A 350 -5.73 -10.48 13.50
N PRO A 351 -4.73 -10.78 14.35
CA PRO A 351 -4.49 -10.10 15.63
C PRO A 351 -3.78 -8.76 15.44
N ILE A 352 -4.46 -7.83 14.75
CA ILE A 352 -4.00 -6.47 14.49
C ILE A 352 -5.14 -5.53 14.89
N PRO A 353 -4.87 -4.45 15.64
CA PRO A 353 -5.87 -3.47 16.04
C PRO A 353 -6.67 -2.95 14.84
N ALA A 354 -7.99 -3.06 14.86
CA ALA A 354 -8.84 -2.75 13.71
C ALA A 354 -10.06 -1.89 14.06
N PHE A 355 -10.43 -1.01 13.11
CA PHE A 355 -11.65 -0.21 13.14
C PHE A 355 -12.28 -0.19 11.75
N VAL A 356 -13.60 -0.32 11.67
CA VAL A 356 -14.35 -0.36 10.40
C VAL A 356 -15.17 0.91 10.22
N LEU A 357 -15.07 1.53 9.05
CA LEU A 357 -15.99 2.54 8.55
C LEU A 357 -16.76 1.87 7.41
N MET A 358 -18.07 1.73 7.59
CA MET A 358 -18.93 1.04 6.63
C MET A 358 -20.08 1.93 6.22
N SER A 359 -20.67 1.61 5.07
CA SER A 359 -21.93 2.20 4.68
C SER A 359 -22.99 1.17 4.34
N VAL A 360 -24.23 1.63 4.48
CA VAL A 360 -25.47 0.86 4.39
C VAL A 360 -26.59 1.81 3.95
N GLY A 361 -27.78 1.28 3.66
CA GLY A 361 -28.92 2.09 3.23
C GLY A 361 -29.18 2.06 1.74
N SER A 362 -28.36 1.34 0.96
CA SER A 362 -28.56 1.21 -0.49
C SER A 362 -29.75 0.34 -0.85
N GLU A 363 -30.16 -0.55 0.04
CA GLU A 363 -31.36 -1.37 -0.12
C GLU A 363 -32.63 -0.53 -0.31
N ARG A 364 -32.67 0.70 0.22
CA ARG A 364 -33.80 1.63 0.04
C ARG A 364 -33.98 2.08 -1.41
N LYS A 365 -32.88 2.25 -2.16
CA LYS A 365 -32.92 2.57 -3.60
C LYS A 365 -33.19 1.32 -4.45
N LEU A 366 -32.91 0.13 -3.92
CA LEU A 366 -33.22 -1.14 -4.60
C LEU A 366 -34.69 -1.55 -4.50
N GLN A 367 -35.51 -0.89 -3.68
CA GLN A 367 -36.96 -1.17 -3.62
C GLN A 367 -37.64 -1.05 -4.99
N SER A 368 -37.10 -0.22 -5.90
CA SER A 368 -37.56 -0.08 -7.28
C SER A 368 -36.73 -0.87 -8.31
N ALA A 369 -35.63 -1.51 -7.90
CA ALA A 369 -34.74 -2.27 -8.77
C ALA A 369 -35.11 -3.76 -8.78
N SER A 370 -35.56 -4.24 -9.93
CA SER A 370 -35.99 -5.63 -10.11
C SER A 370 -34.88 -6.55 -10.62
N SER A 371 -33.87 -5.99 -11.28
CA SER A 371 -32.81 -6.71 -11.99
C SER A 371 -31.42 -6.13 -11.77
N VAL A 372 -30.37 -6.89 -12.11
CA VAL A 372 -28.98 -6.38 -12.15
C VAL A 372 -28.84 -5.17 -13.06
N LEU A 373 -29.62 -5.08 -14.14
CA LEU A 373 -29.59 -3.92 -15.04
C LEU A 373 -30.18 -2.67 -14.42
N ASP A 374 -31.17 -2.81 -13.53
CA ASP A 374 -31.71 -1.69 -12.75
C ASP A 374 -30.67 -1.24 -11.71
N ILE A 375 -29.99 -2.18 -11.05
CA ILE A 375 -28.88 -1.87 -10.14
C ILE A 375 -27.78 -1.09 -10.87
N ALA A 376 -27.44 -1.49 -12.10
CA ALA A 376 -26.42 -0.81 -12.90
C ALA A 376 -26.75 0.67 -13.16
N GLN A 377 -28.04 1.04 -13.25
CA GLN A 377 -28.45 2.44 -13.44
C GLN A 377 -28.22 3.31 -12.19
N LEU A 378 -27.96 2.72 -11.03
CA LEU A 378 -27.64 3.44 -9.81
C LEU A 378 -26.17 3.89 -9.74
N PHE A 379 -25.33 3.40 -10.66
CA PHE A 379 -23.93 3.78 -10.76
C PHE A 379 -23.74 4.86 -11.82
N ASP A 380 -22.80 5.78 -11.56
CA ASP A 380 -22.37 6.74 -12.56
C ASP A 380 -21.83 6.03 -13.82
N PRO A 381 -21.98 6.63 -15.01
CA PRO A 381 -21.37 6.11 -16.22
C PRO A 381 -19.87 5.85 -16.04
N GLY A 382 -19.45 4.60 -16.29
CA GLY A 382 -18.06 4.18 -16.11
C GLY A 382 -17.94 2.67 -16.00
N ARG A 383 -16.71 2.19 -15.72
CA ARG A 383 -16.35 0.76 -15.73
C ARG A 383 -17.24 -0.10 -14.85
N TRP A 384 -17.61 0.37 -13.66
CA TRP A 384 -18.45 -0.38 -12.72
C TRP A 384 -19.89 -0.51 -13.19
N ARG A 385 -20.50 0.57 -13.70
CA ARG A 385 -21.81 0.47 -14.35
C ARG A 385 -21.77 -0.51 -15.51
N THR A 386 -20.77 -0.42 -16.38
CA THR A 386 -20.63 -1.32 -17.53
C THR A 386 -20.42 -2.78 -17.12
N LEU A 387 -19.66 -3.04 -16.05
CA LEU A 387 -19.49 -4.38 -15.48
C LEU A 387 -20.86 -4.96 -15.13
N LEU A 388 -21.69 -4.20 -14.42
CA LEU A 388 -23.02 -4.64 -14.03
C LEU A 388 -23.96 -4.79 -15.24
N GLU A 389 -23.84 -3.92 -16.25
CA GLU A 389 -24.58 -4.05 -17.51
C GLU A 389 -24.21 -5.35 -18.25
N VAL A 390 -22.93 -5.74 -18.26
CA VAL A 390 -22.48 -7.03 -18.81
C VAL A 390 -23.07 -8.19 -17.98
N ILE A 391 -22.95 -8.17 -16.65
CA ILE A 391 -23.52 -9.22 -15.79
C ILE A 391 -25.04 -9.36 -16.02
N GLY A 392 -25.78 -8.25 -16.05
CA GLY A 392 -27.23 -8.26 -16.27
C GLY A 392 -27.64 -8.61 -17.71
N THR A 393 -26.72 -8.53 -18.67
CA THR A 393 -26.95 -9.02 -20.04
C THR A 393 -26.80 -10.53 -20.12
N PHE A 394 -25.87 -11.11 -19.35
CA PHE A 394 -25.60 -12.55 -19.35
C PHE A 394 -26.33 -13.32 -18.24
N THR A 395 -27.16 -12.65 -17.44
CA THR A 395 -27.98 -13.27 -16.39
C THR A 395 -29.40 -12.70 -16.40
N SER A 396 -30.34 -13.45 -15.83
CA SER A 396 -31.69 -12.98 -15.49
C SER A 396 -31.83 -12.67 -13.99
N ALA A 397 -30.70 -12.44 -13.30
CA ALA A 397 -30.65 -12.30 -11.86
C ALA A 397 -31.47 -11.11 -11.35
N GLN A 398 -32.27 -11.36 -10.30
CA GLN A 398 -32.95 -10.31 -9.57
C GLN A 398 -32.03 -9.69 -8.52
N ALA A 399 -32.27 -8.43 -8.18
CA ALA A 399 -31.53 -7.74 -7.11
C ALA A 399 -31.60 -8.49 -5.77
N SER A 400 -32.77 -9.06 -5.46
CA SER A 400 -33.02 -9.91 -4.29
C SER A 400 -32.17 -11.18 -4.27
N THR A 401 -31.80 -11.72 -5.43
CA THR A 401 -30.90 -12.88 -5.54
C THR A 401 -29.45 -12.52 -5.21
N ILE A 402 -29.04 -11.26 -5.45
CA ILE A 402 -27.68 -10.79 -5.18
C ILE A 402 -27.49 -10.47 -3.70
N TYR A 403 -28.40 -9.69 -3.12
CA TYR A 403 -28.21 -9.14 -1.77
C TYR A 403 -29.07 -9.82 -0.70
N GLY A 404 -30.12 -10.54 -1.07
CA GLY A 404 -31.12 -11.01 -0.13
C GLY A 404 -31.78 -9.84 0.61
N PRO A 405 -32.19 -10.02 1.88
CA PRO A 405 -32.76 -8.96 2.71
C PRO A 405 -31.70 -8.11 3.44
N ALA A 406 -30.41 -8.38 3.24
CA ALA A 406 -29.34 -7.73 4.00
C ALA A 406 -29.12 -6.28 3.58
N ARG A 407 -28.67 -5.44 4.52
CA ARG A 407 -28.22 -4.07 4.23
C ARG A 407 -26.86 -4.10 3.53
N HIS A 408 -26.61 -3.11 2.66
CA HIS A 408 -25.38 -3.09 1.85
C HIS A 408 -25.07 -1.69 1.30
N ASP A 409 -23.88 -1.56 0.72
CA ASP A 409 -23.37 -0.35 0.05
C ASP A 409 -23.37 -0.43 -1.49
N LEU A 410 -24.11 -1.40 -2.05
CA LEU A 410 -24.15 -1.84 -3.46
C LEU A 410 -22.99 -2.72 -3.91
N ALA A 411 -22.02 -3.01 -3.06
CA ALA A 411 -20.95 -3.94 -3.40
C ALA A 411 -20.80 -5.03 -2.35
N VAL A 412 -20.99 -4.69 -1.07
CA VAL A 412 -20.65 -5.51 0.08
C VAL A 412 -21.80 -5.46 1.08
N LEU A 413 -22.17 -6.63 1.59
CA LEU A 413 -23.17 -6.75 2.66
C LEU A 413 -22.62 -6.21 3.98
N GLU A 414 -23.50 -5.65 4.82
CA GLU A 414 -23.16 -5.10 6.14
C GLU A 414 -22.28 -6.07 6.95
N ASP A 415 -22.70 -7.33 7.08
CA ASP A 415 -21.95 -8.34 7.84
C ASP A 415 -20.51 -8.51 7.35
N SER A 416 -20.31 -8.55 6.03
CA SER A 416 -18.98 -8.66 5.42
C SER A 416 -18.14 -7.40 5.61
N GLN A 417 -18.76 -6.21 5.66
CA GLN A 417 -18.06 -4.97 5.99
C GLN A 417 -17.67 -4.92 7.48
N THR A 418 -18.59 -5.28 8.37
CA THR A 418 -18.39 -5.26 9.83
C THR A 418 -17.29 -6.19 10.28
N ALA A 419 -17.08 -7.28 9.54
CA ALA A 419 -16.12 -8.33 9.86
C ALA A 419 -16.33 -8.92 11.27
N GLY A 420 -17.55 -8.88 11.81
CA GLY A 420 -17.83 -9.35 13.17
C GLY A 420 -17.31 -8.44 14.29
N LEU A 421 -16.86 -7.21 13.97
CA LEU A 421 -16.46 -6.25 14.98
C LEU A 421 -17.66 -5.71 15.77
N PRO A 422 -17.49 -5.47 17.09
CA PRO A 422 -18.54 -4.90 17.93
C PRO A 422 -18.83 -3.44 17.58
N ALA A 423 -19.98 -2.93 18.01
CA ALA A 423 -20.46 -1.59 17.67
C ALA A 423 -19.50 -0.45 18.06
N LEU A 424 -18.71 -0.62 19.11
CA LEU A 424 -17.74 0.39 19.57
C LEU A 424 -16.55 0.56 18.61
N ASN A 425 -16.23 -0.45 17.81
CA ASN A 425 -15.09 -0.45 16.89
C ASN A 425 -15.51 -0.28 15.43
N ARG A 426 -16.69 0.33 15.22
CA ARG A 426 -17.20 0.61 13.88
C ARG A 426 -17.98 1.92 13.81
N THR A 427 -17.93 2.56 12.66
CA THR A 427 -18.78 3.70 12.30
C THR A 427 -19.65 3.29 11.13
N VAL A 428 -20.96 3.50 11.26
CA VAL A 428 -21.95 3.16 10.24
C VAL A 428 -22.49 4.44 9.64
N TYR A 429 -22.29 4.62 8.33
CA TYR A 429 -22.88 5.69 7.56
C TYR A 429 -24.12 5.16 6.85
N ASP A 430 -25.29 5.65 7.24
CA ASP A 430 -26.56 5.23 6.66
C ASP A 430 -27.04 6.27 5.63
N GLY A 431 -26.92 5.95 4.35
CA GLY A 431 -27.25 6.86 3.26
C GLY A 431 -26.71 6.35 1.93
N PHE A 432 -27.33 6.79 0.83
CA PHE A 432 -26.99 6.27 -0.50
C PHE A 432 -26.03 7.17 -1.28
N ASP A 433 -26.44 8.42 -1.53
CA ASP A 433 -25.82 9.27 -2.55
C ASP A 433 -24.35 9.60 -2.24
N ASP A 434 -24.02 9.78 -0.95
CA ASP A 434 -22.67 10.15 -0.50
C ASP A 434 -21.85 8.97 0.04
N TYR A 435 -22.48 7.80 0.23
CA TYR A 435 -21.86 6.66 0.92
C TYR A 435 -21.89 5.36 0.13
N ASN A 436 -22.29 5.33 -1.14
CA ASN A 436 -22.13 4.08 -1.91
C ASN A 436 -20.65 3.64 -1.95
N HIS A 437 -20.43 2.35 -2.18
CA HIS A 437 -19.11 1.71 -2.08
C HIS A 437 -17.97 2.44 -2.80
N LEU A 438 -18.26 3.06 -3.95
CA LEU A 438 -17.25 3.69 -4.80
C LEU A 438 -16.95 5.15 -4.46
N ARG A 439 -17.77 5.78 -3.61
CA ARG A 439 -17.65 7.21 -3.29
C ARG A 439 -17.00 7.51 -1.94
N VAL A 440 -16.75 6.49 -1.11
CA VAL A 440 -16.25 6.70 0.27
C VAL A 440 -14.88 7.39 0.34
N THR A 441 -13.99 7.17 -0.64
CA THR A 441 -12.68 7.85 -0.67
C THR A 441 -12.77 9.31 -1.12
N GLN A 442 -13.95 9.72 -1.62
CA GLN A 442 -14.27 11.10 -2.01
C GLN A 442 -15.16 11.81 -0.97
N ASN A 443 -15.50 11.12 0.13
CA ASN A 443 -16.38 11.63 1.17
C ASN A 443 -15.59 12.28 2.32
N SER A 444 -15.97 13.50 2.71
CA SER A 444 -15.28 14.28 3.75
C SER A 444 -15.53 13.78 5.17
N GLU A 445 -16.67 13.14 5.43
CA GLU A 445 -16.95 12.53 6.74
C GLU A 445 -16.07 11.31 6.98
N TYR A 446 -15.87 10.48 5.95
CA TYR A 446 -14.90 9.38 6.01
C TYR A 446 -13.50 9.89 6.30
N PHE A 447 -13.06 10.92 5.58
CA PHE A 447 -11.75 11.52 5.81
C PHE A 447 -11.57 12.09 7.22
N THR A 448 -12.58 12.81 7.71
CA THR A 448 -12.59 13.37 9.05
C THR A 448 -12.47 12.26 10.08
N ARG A 449 -13.28 11.20 9.93
CA ARG A 449 -13.26 10.06 10.84
C ARG A 449 -11.95 9.27 10.80
N VAL A 450 -11.36 9.06 9.63
CA VAL A 450 -10.02 8.45 9.53
C VAL A 450 -8.98 9.31 10.24
N THR A 451 -9.02 10.63 10.08
CA THR A 451 -8.11 11.55 10.79
C THR A 451 -8.25 11.44 12.30
N GLU A 452 -9.47 11.36 12.82
CA GLU A 452 -9.72 11.13 14.24
C GLU A 452 -9.15 9.80 14.72
N LEU A 453 -9.35 8.73 13.95
CA LEU A 453 -8.91 7.38 14.31
C LEU A 453 -7.39 7.22 14.36
N LEU A 454 -6.64 7.96 13.53
CA LEU A 454 -5.17 7.99 13.64
C LEU A 454 -4.71 8.54 15.00
N ASP A 455 -5.47 9.47 15.59
CA ASP A 455 -5.23 10.07 16.92
C ASP A 455 -5.97 9.34 18.07
N THR A 456 -6.74 8.30 17.75
CA THR A 456 -7.44 7.47 18.75
C THR A 456 -6.48 6.44 19.34
N PRO A 457 -6.44 6.25 20.67
CA PRO A 457 -5.60 5.25 21.31
C PRO A 457 -5.79 3.85 20.73
N VAL A 458 -4.70 3.06 20.61
CA VAL A 458 -4.78 1.69 20.08
C VAL A 458 -5.76 0.81 20.89
N LEU A 459 -5.87 1.01 22.20
CA LEU A 459 -6.78 0.20 23.02
C LEU A 459 -8.27 0.40 22.69
N GLU A 460 -8.62 1.49 22.01
CA GLU A 460 -9.98 1.78 21.56
C GLU A 460 -10.31 1.13 20.20
N PHE A 461 -9.33 0.47 19.57
CA PHE A 461 -9.56 -0.39 18.42
C PHE A 461 -9.94 -1.79 18.90
N ALA A 462 -10.63 -2.56 18.05
CA ALA A 462 -10.78 -3.98 18.33
C ALA A 462 -9.39 -4.60 18.26
N ALA A 463 -9.00 -5.41 19.25
CA ALA A 463 -7.66 -5.99 19.29
C ALA A 463 -7.32 -6.85 18.07
N GLU A 464 -8.34 -7.30 17.32
CA GLU A 464 -8.21 -8.16 16.17
C GLU A 464 -9.43 -8.11 15.25
N LEU A 465 -9.25 -8.63 14.03
CA LEU A 465 -10.33 -9.06 13.16
C LEU A 465 -10.55 -10.57 13.34
N PRO A 466 -11.78 -11.02 13.63
CA PRO A 466 -12.07 -12.44 13.77
C PRO A 466 -11.97 -13.17 12.43
N GLU A 467 -11.92 -14.49 12.51
CA GLU A 467 -11.98 -15.35 11.33
C GLU A 467 -13.31 -15.16 10.59
N PRO A 468 -13.30 -15.16 9.23
CA PRO A 468 -14.52 -15.03 8.46
C PRO A 468 -15.61 -16.03 8.83
N GLN A 469 -16.74 -15.51 9.32
CA GLN A 469 -17.91 -16.31 9.66
C GLN A 469 -18.78 -16.47 8.41
N VAL A 470 -18.37 -17.33 7.48
CA VAL A 470 -19.12 -17.53 6.24
C VAL A 470 -20.22 -18.57 6.46
N SER A 471 -21.48 -18.13 6.54
CA SER A 471 -22.61 -19.03 6.32
C SER A 471 -22.75 -19.28 4.81
N ILE A 472 -22.48 -20.52 4.38
CA ILE A 472 -22.52 -20.97 2.97
C ILE A 472 -23.95 -20.89 2.36
N ALA A 473 -24.97 -20.63 3.18
CA ALA A 473 -26.35 -20.94 2.85
C ALA A 473 -27.01 -20.07 1.76
N SER A 474 -26.41 -18.97 1.27
CA SER A 474 -27.15 -18.00 0.42
C SER A 474 -26.60 -17.66 -0.96
N LEU A 475 -25.49 -18.22 -1.46
CA LEU A 475 -24.82 -17.63 -2.65
C LEU A 475 -24.56 -18.63 -3.79
N ARG A 476 -25.60 -19.32 -4.27
CA ARG A 476 -25.54 -19.74 -5.69
C ARG A 476 -25.61 -18.47 -6.54
N GLY A 477 -24.56 -18.25 -7.34
CA GLY A 477 -24.60 -17.22 -8.38
C GLY A 477 -25.80 -17.46 -9.30
N PRO A 478 -26.27 -16.41 -10.01
CA PRO A 478 -27.40 -16.53 -10.90
C PRO A 478 -27.07 -17.46 -12.07
N GLU A 479 -28.12 -18.04 -12.66
CA GLU A 479 -27.95 -18.83 -13.87
C GLU A 479 -27.49 -17.95 -15.03
N ALA A 480 -26.48 -18.43 -15.75
CA ALA A 480 -25.97 -17.79 -16.95
C ALA A 480 -26.94 -18.06 -18.12
N ARG A 481 -27.22 -17.02 -18.91
CA ARG A 481 -27.89 -17.15 -20.21
C ARG A 481 -27.00 -17.92 -21.18
N GLN A 482 -27.61 -18.76 -22.01
CA GLN A 482 -26.93 -19.49 -23.08
C GLN A 482 -26.60 -18.56 -24.24
N LEU A 483 -25.38 -18.67 -24.76
CA LEU A 483 -24.94 -17.88 -25.91
C LEU A 483 -25.56 -18.44 -27.20
N ARG A 484 -26.08 -17.56 -28.06
CA ARG A 484 -26.53 -17.86 -29.42
C ARG A 484 -25.63 -17.15 -30.44
N PRO A 485 -24.54 -17.79 -30.90
CA PRO A 485 -23.58 -17.20 -31.84
C PRO A 485 -24.22 -16.84 -33.19
N GLY A 486 -23.70 -15.80 -33.86
CA GLY A 486 -24.12 -15.42 -35.21
C GLY A 486 -25.52 -14.80 -35.32
N ALA A 487 -26.23 -14.61 -34.19
CA ALA A 487 -27.55 -14.00 -34.17
C ALA A 487 -27.52 -12.47 -34.36
N LEU A 488 -26.39 -11.82 -34.08
CA LEU A 488 -26.16 -10.41 -34.37
C LEU A 488 -25.01 -10.27 -35.38
N ALA A 489 -25.08 -9.22 -36.20
CA ALA A 489 -24.01 -8.75 -37.06
C ALA A 489 -23.67 -7.31 -36.68
N LEU A 490 -22.41 -7.04 -36.35
CA LEU A 490 -21.90 -5.73 -35.98
C LEU A 490 -21.18 -5.11 -37.18
N SER A 491 -21.48 -3.85 -37.47
CA SER A 491 -20.75 -3.08 -38.49
C SER A 491 -20.43 -1.68 -37.99
N VAL A 492 -19.24 -1.19 -38.33
CA VAL A 492 -18.79 0.16 -38.01
C VAL A 492 -18.47 0.87 -39.33
N ARG A 493 -19.11 2.01 -39.58
CA ARG A 493 -18.97 2.78 -40.83
C ARG A 493 -18.02 3.97 -40.62
N GLY A 494 -17.42 4.44 -41.72
CA GLY A 494 -16.55 5.64 -41.71
C GLY A 494 -15.12 5.38 -41.27
N VAL A 495 -14.64 4.13 -41.31
CA VAL A 495 -13.29 3.74 -40.91
C VAL A 495 -12.63 2.94 -42.04
N ALA A 496 -11.49 3.41 -42.54
CA ALA A 496 -10.80 2.74 -43.66
C ALA A 496 -9.86 1.61 -43.21
N SER A 497 -9.25 1.71 -42.02
CA SER A 497 -8.34 0.69 -41.45
C SER A 497 -7.84 0.97 -40.03
N ALA A 498 -7.99 2.20 -39.51
CA ALA A 498 -7.54 2.61 -38.18
C ALA A 498 -8.43 3.74 -37.62
N VAL A 499 -8.44 3.91 -36.30
CA VAL A 499 -9.16 5.00 -35.61
C VAL A 499 -8.21 5.94 -34.89
N ARG A 500 -8.66 7.15 -34.55
CA ARG A 500 -7.90 8.12 -33.75
C ARG A 500 -8.55 8.38 -32.40
N PRO A 501 -7.78 8.69 -31.35
CA PRO A 501 -8.34 9.20 -30.10
C PRO A 501 -9.28 10.39 -30.34
N GLY A 502 -10.46 10.36 -29.72
CA GLY A 502 -11.50 11.37 -29.87
C GLY A 502 -12.39 11.24 -31.12
N GLN A 503 -12.07 10.35 -32.08
CA GLN A 503 -12.87 10.12 -33.29
C GLN A 503 -14.27 9.59 -32.94
N ARG A 504 -15.28 10.01 -33.71
CA ARG A 504 -16.64 9.46 -33.68
C ARG A 504 -16.79 8.34 -34.70
N LEU A 505 -17.37 7.22 -34.29
CA LEU A 505 -17.55 6.01 -35.08
C LEU A 505 -19.04 5.70 -35.18
N ALA A 506 -19.58 5.62 -36.40
CA ALA A 506 -20.95 5.21 -36.60
C ALA A 506 -21.05 3.68 -36.50
N VAL A 507 -21.82 3.19 -35.54
CA VAL A 507 -21.98 1.75 -35.24
C VAL A 507 -23.41 1.34 -35.55
N GLU A 508 -23.56 0.24 -36.27
CA GLU A 508 -24.84 -0.36 -36.63
C GLU A 508 -24.82 -1.86 -36.27
N VAL A 509 -25.83 -2.31 -35.51
CA VAL A 509 -26.03 -3.72 -35.19
C VAL A 509 -27.27 -4.23 -35.92
N ARG A 510 -27.09 -5.31 -36.67
CA ARG A 510 -28.17 -6.00 -37.39
C ARG A 510 -28.46 -7.31 -36.71
N CYS A 511 -29.72 -7.70 -36.73
CA CYS A 511 -30.15 -9.00 -36.20
C CYS A 511 -30.37 -9.96 -37.36
N ALA A 512 -29.88 -11.19 -37.23
CA ALA A 512 -30.18 -12.26 -38.18
C ALA A 512 -31.66 -12.68 -38.07
N ALA A 513 -32.15 -13.47 -39.03
CA ALA A 513 -33.51 -13.98 -39.01
C ALA A 513 -33.79 -14.77 -37.70
N GLY A 514 -34.90 -14.47 -37.03
CA GLY A 514 -35.25 -15.07 -35.74
C GLY A 514 -34.51 -14.49 -34.53
N CYS A 515 -33.77 -13.38 -34.71
CA CYS A 515 -33.23 -12.55 -33.65
C CYS A 515 -34.00 -11.22 -33.62
N SER A 516 -34.74 -10.96 -32.54
CA SER A 516 -35.55 -9.75 -32.37
C SER A 516 -35.42 -9.19 -30.96
N PRO A 517 -34.20 -8.77 -30.54
CA PRO A 517 -34.00 -8.21 -29.22
C PRO A 517 -34.74 -6.87 -29.08
N SER A 518 -35.16 -6.52 -27.87
CA SER A 518 -35.70 -5.20 -27.57
C SER A 518 -34.60 -4.14 -27.34
N ARG A 519 -33.39 -4.60 -27.03
CA ARG A 519 -32.22 -3.76 -26.78
C ARG A 519 -30.91 -4.49 -27.05
N VAL A 520 -29.87 -3.75 -27.42
CA VAL A 520 -28.49 -4.25 -27.64
C VAL A 520 -27.54 -3.46 -26.74
N LEU A 521 -26.69 -4.12 -25.98
CA LEU A 521 -25.59 -3.52 -25.25
C LEU A 521 -24.35 -3.50 -26.15
N ILE A 522 -23.81 -2.32 -26.38
CA ILE A 522 -22.47 -2.12 -26.95
C ILE A 522 -21.49 -1.95 -25.80
N VAL A 523 -20.34 -2.62 -25.88
CA VAL A 523 -19.18 -2.43 -24.99
C VAL A 523 -17.94 -2.22 -25.84
N ALA A 524 -17.12 -1.23 -25.51
CA ALA A 524 -15.92 -0.88 -26.26
C ALA A 524 -14.73 -0.55 -25.35
N THR A 525 -13.51 -0.63 -25.91
CA THR A 525 -12.25 -0.35 -25.20
C THR A 525 -12.31 0.97 -24.43
N GLY A 526 -11.80 0.95 -23.19
CA GLY A 526 -11.76 2.13 -22.33
C GLY A 526 -13.03 2.33 -21.49
N GLY A 527 -13.89 1.31 -21.39
CA GLY A 527 -15.11 1.38 -20.59
C GLY A 527 -16.26 2.11 -21.25
N VAL A 528 -16.23 2.28 -22.59
CA VAL A 528 -17.35 2.88 -23.32
C VAL A 528 -18.46 1.85 -23.42
N SER A 529 -19.68 2.20 -23.04
CA SER A 529 -20.84 1.32 -23.20
C SER A 529 -22.12 2.09 -23.46
N GLN A 530 -23.06 1.44 -24.15
CA GLN A 530 -24.35 2.04 -24.47
C GLN A 530 -25.41 0.97 -24.75
N TRP A 531 -26.61 1.18 -24.21
CA TRP A 531 -27.80 0.44 -24.61
C TRP A 531 -28.47 1.09 -25.82
N LEU A 532 -28.73 0.31 -26.86
CA LEU A 532 -29.44 0.70 -28.06
C LEU A 532 -30.85 0.10 -28.07
N ARG A 533 -31.80 0.81 -28.66
CA ARG A 533 -33.15 0.30 -29.02
C ARG A 533 -33.29 0.29 -30.55
N PRO A 534 -34.22 -0.48 -31.13
CA PRO A 534 -34.44 -0.45 -32.57
C PRO A 534 -34.79 0.96 -33.06
N PRO A 535 -34.24 1.43 -34.21
CA PRO A 535 -33.16 0.81 -34.98
C PRO A 535 -31.81 0.91 -34.27
N PHE A 536 -31.04 -0.19 -34.19
CA PHE A 536 -29.79 -0.27 -33.41
C PHE A 536 -28.61 0.44 -34.10
N HIS A 537 -28.61 1.76 -34.04
CA HIS A 537 -27.55 2.62 -34.54
C HIS A 537 -27.08 3.59 -33.46
N THR A 538 -25.79 3.91 -33.44
CA THR A 538 -25.23 4.94 -32.54
C THR A 538 -23.92 5.53 -33.07
N GLU A 539 -23.44 6.58 -32.42
CA GLU A 539 -22.07 7.08 -32.55
C GLU A 539 -21.27 6.78 -31.28
N LEU A 540 -20.17 6.05 -31.39
CA LEU A 540 -19.22 5.86 -30.30
C LEU A 540 -18.06 6.86 -30.45
N ARG A 541 -17.60 7.42 -29.32
CA ARG A 541 -16.38 8.23 -29.30
C ARG A 541 -15.22 7.38 -28.79
N VAL A 542 -14.13 7.30 -29.55
CA VAL A 542 -12.88 6.69 -29.09
C VAL A 542 -12.30 7.53 -27.95
N PRO A 543 -12.05 6.99 -26.75
CA PRO A 543 -11.52 7.77 -25.64
C PRO A 543 -10.12 8.33 -25.95
N GLN A 544 -9.80 9.48 -25.36
CA GLN A 544 -8.50 10.13 -25.55
C GLN A 544 -7.32 9.31 -25.00
N THR A 545 -7.58 8.47 -24.00
CA THR A 545 -6.60 7.70 -23.22
C THR A 545 -6.27 6.33 -23.80
N VAL A 546 -6.99 5.88 -24.83
CA VAL A 546 -6.80 4.54 -25.41
C VAL A 546 -5.61 4.53 -26.38
N ALA A 547 -4.82 3.46 -26.32
CA ALA A 547 -3.74 3.13 -27.26
C ALA A 547 -3.88 1.67 -27.73
N GLY A 548 -3.14 1.29 -28.78
CA GLY A 548 -3.12 -0.09 -29.28
C GLY A 548 -4.35 -0.42 -30.11
N GLN A 549 -5.27 -1.24 -29.60
CA GLN A 549 -6.47 -1.67 -30.31
C GLN A 549 -7.76 -1.09 -29.70
N PHE A 550 -8.66 -0.62 -30.57
CA PHE A 550 -10.02 -0.26 -30.20
C PHE A 550 -10.97 -1.37 -30.66
N THR A 551 -11.59 -2.03 -29.68
CA THR A 551 -12.50 -3.16 -29.88
C THR A 551 -13.92 -2.74 -29.53
N VAL A 552 -14.90 -3.20 -30.30
CA VAL A 552 -16.33 -3.02 -30.06
C VAL A 552 -16.99 -4.41 -30.04
N LEU A 553 -17.75 -4.66 -28.98
CA LEU A 553 -18.56 -5.86 -28.76
C LEU A 553 -20.04 -5.47 -28.73
N ALA A 554 -20.91 -6.37 -29.19
CA ALA A 554 -22.35 -6.18 -29.15
C ALA A 554 -23.04 -7.44 -28.61
N PHE A 555 -23.90 -7.25 -27.62
CA PHE A 555 -24.66 -8.31 -26.96
C PHE A 555 -26.13 -7.95 -26.88
N ALA A 556 -27.03 -8.92 -26.95
CA ALA A 556 -28.46 -8.66 -26.79
C ALA A 556 -29.13 -9.80 -26.03
N PRO A 557 -29.79 -9.53 -24.89
CA PRO A 557 -30.58 -10.55 -24.22
C PRO A 557 -31.80 -10.92 -25.08
N LEU A 558 -32.00 -12.22 -25.28
CA LEU A 558 -33.15 -12.81 -25.97
C LEU A 558 -34.05 -13.51 -24.93
N GLY A 559 -34.76 -12.70 -24.14
CA GLY A 559 -35.51 -13.16 -22.98
C GLY A 559 -34.62 -13.60 -21.82
N ASP A 560 -35.09 -14.55 -21.02
CA ASP A 560 -34.41 -14.95 -19.77
C ASP A 560 -33.37 -16.04 -19.95
N ARG A 561 -33.33 -16.71 -21.11
CA ARG A 561 -32.52 -17.91 -21.31
C ARG A 561 -31.37 -17.73 -22.28
N GLU A 562 -31.47 -16.80 -23.22
CA GLU A 562 -30.50 -16.67 -24.30
C GLU A 562 -29.90 -15.26 -24.36
N VAL A 563 -28.65 -15.19 -24.84
CA VAL A 563 -27.99 -13.95 -25.21
C VAL A 563 -27.43 -14.11 -26.63
N ALA A 564 -27.79 -13.18 -27.50
CA ALA A 564 -27.19 -13.06 -28.83
C ALA A 564 -25.94 -12.21 -28.75
N ALA A 565 -24.94 -12.52 -29.57
CA ALA A 565 -23.72 -11.72 -29.69
C ALA A 565 -23.29 -11.60 -31.15
N ALA A 566 -22.57 -10.52 -31.45
CA ALA A 566 -21.88 -10.34 -32.72
C ALA A 566 -20.39 -10.67 -32.57
N ASP A 567 -19.73 -10.95 -33.68
CA ASP A 567 -18.28 -10.99 -33.73
C ASP A 567 -17.67 -9.62 -33.37
N PRO A 568 -16.53 -9.57 -32.66
CA PRO A 568 -15.87 -8.32 -32.31
C PRO A 568 -15.46 -7.53 -33.55
N TRP A 569 -15.68 -6.21 -33.52
CA TRP A 569 -15.04 -5.29 -34.46
C TRP A 569 -13.76 -4.72 -33.83
N ILE A 570 -12.64 -4.77 -34.54
CA ILE A 570 -11.33 -4.38 -34.02
C ILE A 570 -10.64 -3.46 -35.02
N ALA A 571 -10.09 -2.33 -34.55
CA ALA A 571 -9.23 -1.47 -35.34
C ALA A 571 -8.04 -0.94 -34.52
N PRO A 572 -6.85 -0.78 -35.12
CA PRO A 572 -5.72 -0.13 -34.45
C PRO A 572 -6.00 1.36 -34.20
N VAL A 573 -5.50 1.86 -33.07
CA VAL A 573 -5.56 3.27 -32.67
C VAL A 573 -4.29 3.98 -33.11
N ARG A 574 -4.43 4.94 -34.03
CA ARG A 574 -3.34 5.79 -34.48
C ARG A 574 -3.25 7.03 -33.61
N ILE A 575 -2.23 7.07 -32.76
CA ILE A 575 -1.85 8.24 -31.97
C ILE A 575 -0.98 9.16 -32.84
N VAL A 576 -1.33 10.44 -32.89
CA VAL A 576 -0.56 11.46 -33.65
C VAL A 576 0.09 12.50 -32.74
N GLU A 577 -0.32 12.57 -31.47
CA GLU A 577 0.36 13.42 -30.50
C GLU A 577 1.76 12.88 -30.22
N PRO A 578 2.77 13.76 -30.09
CA PRO A 578 4.12 13.33 -29.73
C PRO A 578 4.16 12.83 -28.29
N LEU A 579 4.89 11.74 -28.06
CA LEU A 579 5.24 11.25 -26.73
C LEU A 579 6.26 12.21 -26.10
N VAL A 580 5.98 12.65 -24.86
CA VAL A 580 6.82 13.57 -24.08
C VAL A 580 7.69 12.81 -23.10
N SER A 581 7.14 11.79 -22.45
CA SER A 581 7.89 10.93 -21.51
C SER A 581 7.30 9.53 -21.41
N LEU A 582 8.11 8.60 -20.94
CA LEU A 582 7.74 7.22 -20.66
C LEU A 582 8.07 6.93 -19.19
N ARG A 583 7.13 6.32 -18.46
CA ARG A 583 7.32 5.93 -17.06
C ARG A 583 6.87 4.49 -16.81
N ALA A 584 7.54 3.82 -15.89
CA ALA A 584 7.12 2.55 -15.34
C ALA A 584 6.37 2.78 -14.02
N GLU A 585 5.33 2.01 -13.75
CA GLU A 585 4.62 2.06 -12.45
C GLU A 585 5.52 1.53 -11.31
N ALA A 586 6.28 0.48 -11.58
CA ALA A 586 7.21 -0.11 -10.64
C ALA A 586 8.65 0.23 -11.05
N GLU A 587 9.43 0.80 -10.13
CA GLU A 587 10.89 0.94 -10.29
C GLU A 587 11.62 -0.39 -10.07
N HIS A 588 10.98 -1.30 -9.32
CA HIS A 588 11.53 -2.59 -8.94
C HIS A 588 10.43 -3.66 -8.84
N ILE A 589 10.68 -4.84 -9.43
CA ILE A 589 9.84 -6.03 -9.38
C ILE A 589 10.63 -7.14 -8.70
N THR A 590 10.01 -7.85 -7.75
CA THR A 590 10.58 -9.06 -7.16
C THR A 590 9.75 -10.27 -7.61
N LEU A 591 10.43 -11.35 -7.99
CA LEU A 591 9.83 -12.62 -8.38
C LEU A 591 10.39 -13.74 -7.50
N ARG A 592 9.57 -14.73 -7.13
CA ARG A 592 9.98 -15.87 -6.29
C ARG A 592 10.04 -17.16 -7.10
N GLY A 593 11.25 -17.54 -7.49
CA GLY A 593 11.51 -18.74 -8.26
C GLY A 593 10.92 -18.72 -9.67
N SER A 594 10.84 -19.90 -10.28
CA SER A 594 10.53 -20.06 -11.71
C SER A 594 9.03 -19.99 -12.07
N TRP A 595 8.17 -19.90 -11.06
CA TRP A 595 6.71 -19.96 -11.21
C TRP A 595 6.06 -18.59 -11.09
N ASP A 596 6.77 -17.64 -10.47
CA ASP A 596 6.25 -16.31 -10.20
C ASP A 596 6.28 -15.44 -11.46
N ARG A 597 5.24 -14.61 -11.59
CA ARG A 597 5.01 -13.78 -12.78
C ARG A 597 4.53 -12.39 -12.40
N ALA A 598 5.21 -11.39 -12.94
CA ALA A 598 4.79 -10.00 -12.85
C ALA A 598 4.41 -9.44 -14.22
N ARG A 599 3.70 -8.33 -14.23
CA ARG A 599 3.50 -7.51 -15.42
C ARG A 599 4.04 -6.12 -15.12
N LEU A 600 4.84 -5.57 -16.03
CA LEU A 600 5.28 -4.19 -15.92
C LEU A 600 4.23 -3.30 -16.58
N HIS A 601 3.61 -2.37 -15.84
CA HIS A 601 2.78 -1.35 -16.46
C HIS A 601 3.63 -0.15 -16.90
N VAL A 602 3.56 0.20 -18.18
CA VAL A 602 4.30 1.31 -18.78
C VAL A 602 3.29 2.37 -19.23
N VAL A 603 3.48 3.61 -18.79
CA VAL A 603 2.62 4.74 -19.13
C VAL A 603 3.40 5.73 -19.98
N GLY A 604 2.84 6.11 -21.12
CA GLY A 604 3.32 7.21 -21.94
C GLY A 604 2.56 8.50 -21.64
N VAL A 605 3.29 9.59 -21.44
CA VAL A 605 2.73 10.94 -21.31
C VAL A 605 2.89 11.65 -22.64
N PHE A 606 1.79 12.02 -23.28
CA PHE A 606 1.78 12.70 -24.57
C PHE A 606 1.61 14.21 -24.42
N ALA A 607 1.90 14.96 -25.50
CA ALA A 607 1.66 16.39 -25.53
C ALA A 607 0.21 16.72 -25.14
N GLY A 608 0.03 17.72 -24.27
CA GLY A 608 -1.25 18.01 -23.62
C GLY A 608 -1.48 17.27 -22.30
N GLY A 609 -0.50 16.50 -21.81
CA GLY A 609 -0.56 15.82 -20.50
C GLY A 609 -1.42 14.56 -20.49
N ILE A 610 -1.79 14.04 -21.66
CA ILE A 610 -2.63 12.84 -21.78
C ILE A 610 -1.76 11.61 -21.50
N GLU A 611 -2.13 10.86 -20.46
CA GLU A 611 -1.49 9.58 -20.13
C GLU A 611 -2.18 8.43 -20.86
N ARG A 612 -1.40 7.48 -21.40
CA ARG A 612 -1.89 6.26 -22.05
C ARG A 612 -1.08 5.05 -21.60
N ASP A 613 -1.74 3.90 -21.47
CA ASP A 613 -1.08 2.62 -21.26
C ASP A 613 -0.33 2.21 -22.54
N LEU A 614 0.98 2.00 -22.40
CA LEU A 614 1.90 1.57 -23.45
C LEU A 614 2.66 0.29 -23.04
N THR A 615 2.08 -0.55 -22.17
CA THR A 615 2.74 -1.73 -21.58
C THR A 615 3.21 -2.76 -22.60
N GLY A 616 2.51 -2.90 -23.73
CA GLY A 616 2.64 -4.05 -24.61
C GLY A 616 3.14 -3.77 -26.03
N PRO A 617 3.51 -4.84 -26.76
CA PRO A 617 3.87 -4.75 -28.18
C PRO A 617 2.68 -4.29 -29.03
N ALA A 618 1.44 -4.55 -28.59
CA ALA A 618 0.23 -4.06 -29.25
C ALA A 618 0.16 -2.52 -29.28
N THR A 619 0.85 -1.85 -28.36
CA THR A 619 0.99 -0.38 -28.33
C THR A 619 2.26 0.12 -29.02
N GLY A 620 3.13 -0.77 -29.50
CA GLY A 620 4.42 -0.42 -30.12
C GLY A 620 5.59 -0.34 -29.15
N THR A 621 5.41 -0.77 -27.90
CA THR A 621 6.49 -0.83 -26.90
C THR A 621 7.21 -2.16 -26.98
N VAL A 622 8.54 -2.10 -27.00
CA VAL A 622 9.42 -3.28 -26.99
C VAL A 622 9.97 -3.46 -25.59
N LEU A 623 9.81 -4.65 -25.03
CA LEU A 623 10.36 -5.05 -23.75
C LEU A 623 11.61 -5.90 -23.99
N THR A 624 12.72 -5.57 -23.33
CA THR A 624 13.97 -6.36 -23.37
C THR A 624 14.47 -6.63 -21.95
N LEU A 625 15.01 -7.83 -21.70
CA LEU A 625 15.56 -8.24 -20.42
C LEU A 625 17.07 -8.48 -20.51
N GLU A 626 17.81 -8.07 -19.49
CA GLU A 626 19.23 -8.35 -19.38
C GLU A 626 19.66 -8.60 -17.91
N PRO A 627 20.28 -9.75 -17.58
CA PRO A 627 20.52 -10.91 -18.43
C PRO A 627 19.28 -11.82 -18.55
N GLU A 628 19.07 -12.42 -19.73
CA GLU A 628 17.92 -13.29 -20.04
C GLU A 628 17.90 -14.61 -19.24
N GLY A 629 19.00 -15.00 -18.59
CA GLY A 629 19.08 -16.20 -17.76
C GLY A 629 18.41 -16.08 -16.39
N ILE A 630 18.10 -14.85 -15.96
CA ILE A 630 17.48 -14.59 -14.65
C ILE A 630 15.95 -14.53 -14.77
N ALA A 631 15.44 -13.89 -15.82
CA ALA A 631 14.01 -13.76 -16.08
C ALA A 631 13.73 -13.80 -17.58
N ALA A 632 12.50 -14.17 -17.96
CA ALA A 632 12.03 -14.16 -19.35
C ALA A 632 10.76 -13.32 -19.51
N ILE A 633 10.58 -12.73 -20.70
CA ILE A 633 9.33 -12.10 -21.11
C ILE A 633 8.49 -13.15 -21.85
N GLU A 634 7.26 -13.36 -21.41
CA GLU A 634 6.26 -14.21 -22.05
C GLU A 634 5.01 -13.38 -22.32
N GLY A 635 4.89 -12.86 -23.54
CA GLY A 635 3.86 -11.87 -23.88
C GLY A 635 4.10 -10.54 -23.18
N GLU A 636 3.20 -10.16 -22.27
CA GLU A 636 3.34 -8.98 -21.41
C GLU A 636 3.75 -9.34 -19.97
N GLU A 637 3.99 -10.62 -19.67
CA GLU A 637 4.41 -11.06 -18.36
C GLU A 637 5.91 -11.31 -18.29
N ILE A 638 6.46 -11.10 -17.10
CA ILE A 638 7.86 -11.35 -16.75
C ILE A 638 7.85 -12.54 -15.80
N ARG A 639 8.51 -13.62 -16.19
CA ARG A 639 8.65 -14.83 -15.38
C ARG A 639 10.08 -14.93 -14.83
N GLY A 640 10.20 -15.27 -13.55
CA GLY A 640 11.50 -15.62 -12.97
C GLY A 640 12.00 -16.93 -13.58
N LEU A 641 13.31 -17.05 -13.80
CA LEU A 641 13.92 -18.30 -14.28
C LEU A 641 14.92 -18.84 -13.26
N SER A 642 15.81 -17.98 -12.77
CA SER A 642 16.83 -18.34 -11.79
C SER A 642 17.12 -17.18 -10.85
N THR A 643 17.62 -17.47 -9.65
CA THR A 643 17.92 -16.46 -8.65
C THR A 643 18.97 -15.48 -9.15
N GLY A 644 18.70 -14.18 -9.04
CA GLY A 644 19.61 -13.11 -9.42
C GLY A 644 18.87 -11.81 -9.73
N THR A 645 19.59 -10.85 -10.32
CA THR A 645 19.04 -9.56 -10.73
C THR A 645 19.11 -9.41 -12.25
N ALA A 646 18.02 -8.98 -12.86
CA ALA A 646 17.92 -8.54 -14.24
C ALA A 646 17.37 -7.12 -14.33
N TRP A 647 17.49 -6.54 -15.51
CA TRP A 647 16.95 -5.25 -15.86
C TRP A 647 16.00 -5.40 -17.03
N LEU A 648 14.77 -4.97 -16.85
CA LEU A 648 13.77 -4.85 -17.90
C LEU A 648 13.84 -3.44 -18.46
N THR A 649 14.05 -3.31 -19.77
CA THR A 649 13.97 -2.04 -20.49
C THR A 649 12.72 -2.03 -21.33
N ALA A 650 11.84 -1.04 -21.11
CA ALA A 650 10.71 -0.76 -21.99
C ALA A 650 11.08 0.40 -22.91
N ALA A 651 11.05 0.17 -24.23
CA ALA A 651 11.38 1.15 -25.25
C ALA A 651 10.17 1.46 -26.13
N HIS A 652 9.85 2.74 -26.29
CA HIS A 652 8.80 3.22 -27.17
C HIS A 652 9.32 4.38 -28.03
N GLY A 653 9.62 4.08 -29.30
CA GLY A 653 10.36 5.02 -30.15
C GLY A 653 11.73 5.33 -29.55
N THR A 654 12.00 6.61 -29.29
CA THR A 654 13.26 7.08 -28.69
C THR A 654 13.23 7.14 -27.15
N HIS A 655 12.08 6.90 -26.52
CA HIS A 655 11.94 6.96 -25.07
C HIS A 655 12.14 5.58 -24.46
N THR A 656 12.84 5.52 -23.32
CA THR A 656 13.08 4.27 -22.60
C THR A 656 12.86 4.47 -21.11
N VAL A 657 12.42 3.40 -20.43
CA VAL A 657 12.41 3.30 -18.97
C VAL A 657 12.99 1.95 -18.57
N ARG A 658 13.78 1.91 -17.50
CA ARG A 658 14.40 0.68 -16.97
C ARG A 658 13.84 0.36 -15.59
N VAL A 659 13.57 -0.91 -15.38
CA VAL A 659 13.02 -1.47 -14.14
C VAL A 659 13.90 -2.61 -13.69
N ARG A 660 14.24 -2.62 -12.40
CA ARG A 660 15.02 -3.72 -11.81
C ARG A 660 14.11 -4.92 -11.55
N ILE A 661 14.56 -6.12 -11.89
CA ILE A 661 13.90 -7.39 -11.61
C ILE A 661 14.80 -8.20 -10.68
N ASP A 662 14.37 -8.49 -9.46
CA ASP A 662 15.07 -9.40 -8.55
C ASP A 662 14.32 -10.73 -8.46
N VAL A 663 14.92 -11.81 -8.94
CA VAL A 663 14.39 -13.16 -8.78
C VAL A 663 15.05 -13.79 -7.55
N ARG A 664 14.25 -14.18 -6.57
CA ARG A 664 14.70 -14.80 -5.31
C ARG A 664 14.41 -16.29 -5.31
N ALA A 665 15.18 -17.05 -4.54
CA ALA A 665 14.85 -18.44 -4.27
C ALA A 665 13.50 -18.53 -3.56
N THR A 666 12.74 -19.58 -3.86
CA THR A 666 11.60 -19.99 -3.03
C THR A 666 12.17 -20.73 -1.83
N ASP A 667 12.03 -20.14 -0.64
CA ASP A 667 12.35 -20.80 0.64
C ASP A 667 11.39 -21.97 0.93
#